data_AF-A0AA40HS58-F1
#
_entry.id   AF-A0AA40HS58-F1
#
_cell.length_a   1.000
_cell.length_b   1.000
_cell.length_c   1.000
_cell.angle_alpha   90.00
_cell.angle_beta   90.00
_cell.angle_gamma   90.00
#
_symmetry.space_group_name_H-M   'P 1'
#
loop_
_entity.id
_entity.type
_entity.pdbx_description
1 polymer ?
#
loop_
_entity_poly.entity_id
_entity_poly.type
_entity_poly.pdbx_seq_one_letter_code
_entity_poly.pdbx_strand_id
1 'polypeptide(L)'
;MEESKLMDDTVFRTTFIRLLKNLLKTAEKLEETFKDLNENTKKTEKDHQLCTICEVSKENYSRLNPLLSTMIHSKYARGIQAANVLLSLRLVGIQDKNLEQLFQEVRDSEVKKGSDLTSGQLALVILSLRACQNSDESVTYFPLVSQLEEKFQKEIENMGVPDGNPLTNYYQLSLDLLTLCLFNGSYSITEVKNYFTPENKNFYFGGQFSVDTGAMAVLALTCVKRSIMNRQIQTNGEDLQYINNYTESLVKKILSEKKGNGLIGNIYSTGEAMQALFVSPNYYNKNEWNCQQTLDTVLKEISQGAFDMPTAAAQILPALMGKTYLDVNNVSSCASGPGHLNISIHEPIPVEPTISPTWISVNYTVQINETFFTEVTVPKGSVFLDVMEEAQKINQTAFRFTFVESSWGPYITSVQGLEENHNDRTYWQLLSGGEPVSQGVGNYVVHNGENLELMTDSFIRAKNEKSQRETARDVDRTGEIGMAWFTLYLLNLLWALAGTSTQTRSSCSVPPAQEPLVNSMQVLMENSVTNSIYPNPSVLIAMNLVGPYNLEAQKLLTRQLMAIDTADMTIGQLALTIMALTSSCRDPGNKVSTLQRQMETWAPSSPNAEASSFYGPSLAILALCQKNPETTLPIAARFAKTLLANSSPFNVDTGAMVTLALTCMYNKIPVGSEEGYRTLFGQVLKDAVEDISMRIKDNGIIGGIYSTGLAMQALSVTPKQSNKEWNCKKTMDAVLNEIKLGKFRNPMSIAQILPSLKGKTYLDVPHTSCSPDPEVPPTLPNHPSPVPTMGPNITVKYTINNQLRGVELLFNFTIDVSVKSGSVLLVVLEEAQRKNSTFKFETTMTSWGPIVSSINNIAENVNHKTYWQFLSGKTPLNQEMAAGPRREPQAWLCSRLQSFNCRRKINSRYQGIRLGCQGAWPACKPPHAPRSGRPTPQGNPHLIRDALQGKPAGPHPCTRPLSYLIKE
;
A
#
# COMPACT_ATOMS: atom_id res chain seq x y z
N MET A 1 -31.62 72.28 -18.03
CA MET A 1 -32.50 73.23 -18.74
C MET A 1 -33.86 72.58 -18.78
N GLU A 2 -34.78 73.01 -17.92
CA GLU A 2 -35.64 74.22 -18.06
C GLU A 2 -36.83 73.98 -18.99
N GLU A 3 -37.95 74.59 -18.64
CA GLU A 3 -39.28 74.15 -19.03
C GLU A 3 -39.71 74.59 -20.44
N SER A 4 -40.63 73.79 -21.00
CA SER A 4 -41.80 74.24 -21.75
C SER A 4 -41.59 75.20 -22.93
N LYS A 5 -41.76 74.66 -24.15
CA LYS A 5 -42.96 75.02 -24.95
C LYS A 5 -43.24 74.06 -26.12
N LEU A 6 -44.46 73.51 -26.07
CA LEU A 6 -45.36 73.37 -27.22
C LEU A 6 -44.81 72.69 -28.50
N MET A 7 -44.74 71.37 -28.50
CA MET A 7 -44.92 70.58 -29.71
C MET A 7 -45.97 69.49 -29.48
N ASP A 8 -46.82 69.30 -30.49
CA ASP A 8 -48.03 68.45 -30.48
C ASP A 8 -47.76 67.04 -29.91
N ASP A 9 -48.38 66.74 -28.76
CA ASP A 9 -48.26 65.47 -28.03
C ASP A 9 -48.66 64.27 -28.91
N THR A 10 -49.54 64.49 -29.89
CA THR A 10 -49.94 63.49 -30.89
C THR A 10 -48.79 63.14 -31.83
N VAL A 11 -48.05 64.16 -32.31
CA VAL A 11 -46.91 63.99 -33.22
C VAL A 11 -45.71 63.41 -32.47
N PHE A 12 -45.47 63.86 -31.23
CA PHE A 12 -44.38 63.34 -30.40
C PHE A 12 -44.62 61.87 -30.04
N ARG A 13 -45.82 61.48 -29.56
CA ARG A 13 -46.18 60.07 -29.33
C ARG A 13 -46.05 59.23 -30.60
N THR A 14 -46.58 59.70 -31.73
CA THR A 14 -46.54 58.91 -32.98
C THR A 14 -45.11 58.72 -33.48
N THR A 15 -44.27 59.75 -33.37
CA THR A 15 -42.85 59.69 -33.74
C THR A 15 -42.06 58.81 -32.78
N PHE A 16 -42.29 58.93 -31.47
CA PHE A 16 -41.63 58.13 -30.43
C PHE A 16 -42.01 56.64 -30.54
N ILE A 17 -43.30 56.32 -30.73
CA ILE A 17 -43.77 54.95 -30.97
C ILE A 17 -43.18 54.38 -32.28
N ARG A 18 -43.01 55.20 -33.33
CA ARG A 18 -42.38 54.78 -34.58
C ARG A 18 -40.87 54.52 -34.40
N LEU A 19 -40.18 55.34 -33.61
CA LEU A 19 -38.79 55.13 -33.19
C LEU A 19 -38.64 53.85 -32.36
N LEU A 20 -39.52 53.62 -31.38
CA LEU A 20 -39.52 52.42 -30.54
C LEU A 20 -39.80 51.15 -31.35
N LYS A 21 -40.74 51.20 -32.30
CA LYS A 21 -41.00 50.09 -33.24
C LYS A 21 -39.82 49.83 -34.17
N ASN A 22 -39.14 50.88 -34.65
CA ASN A 22 -37.92 50.71 -35.44
C ASN A 22 -36.76 50.15 -34.61
N LEU A 23 -36.62 50.56 -33.34
CA LEU A 23 -35.63 50.02 -32.41
C LEU A 23 -35.91 48.56 -32.07
N LEU A 24 -37.15 48.18 -31.75
CA LEU A 24 -37.53 46.77 -31.57
C LEU A 24 -37.23 45.96 -32.83
N LYS A 25 -37.64 46.44 -34.01
CA LYS A 25 -37.39 45.74 -35.28
C LYS A 25 -35.91 45.65 -35.64
N THR A 26 -35.08 46.57 -35.15
CA THR A 26 -33.62 46.51 -35.29
C THR A 26 -33.01 45.54 -34.29
N ALA A 27 -33.55 45.46 -33.06
CA ALA A 27 -33.13 44.51 -32.03
C ALA A 27 -33.51 43.06 -32.41
N GLU A 28 -34.76 42.82 -32.84
CA GLU A 28 -35.23 41.55 -33.41
C GLU A 28 -34.33 41.12 -34.56
N LYS A 29 -34.01 42.03 -35.49
CA LYS A 29 -33.12 41.74 -36.61
C LYS A 29 -31.67 41.51 -36.16
N LEU A 30 -31.20 42.17 -35.11
CA LEU A 30 -29.88 41.89 -34.52
C LEU A 30 -29.86 40.51 -33.87
N GLU A 31 -30.93 40.11 -33.18
CA GLU A 31 -31.09 38.81 -32.53
C GLU A 31 -31.20 37.69 -33.57
N GLU A 32 -31.91 37.92 -34.67
CA GLU A 32 -32.00 37.04 -35.84
C GLU A 32 -30.64 36.92 -36.54
N THR A 33 -29.91 38.03 -36.73
CA THR A 33 -28.53 38.02 -37.27
C THR A 33 -27.55 37.33 -36.31
N PHE A 34 -27.73 37.46 -34.99
CA PHE A 34 -26.95 36.73 -33.98
C PHE A 34 -27.28 35.23 -34.00
N LYS A 35 -28.54 34.84 -34.24
CA LYS A 35 -28.96 33.46 -34.47
C LYS A 35 -28.29 32.89 -35.72
N ASP A 36 -28.37 33.60 -36.84
CA ASP A 36 -27.74 33.18 -38.11
C ASP A 36 -26.21 33.11 -37.99
N LEU A 37 -25.56 34.04 -37.26
CA LEU A 37 -24.15 33.95 -36.93
C LEU A 37 -23.84 32.72 -36.07
N ASN A 38 -24.64 32.46 -35.04
CA ASN A 38 -24.45 31.32 -34.14
C ASN A 38 -24.74 29.98 -34.84
N GLU A 39 -25.73 29.91 -35.74
CA GLU A 39 -26.00 28.73 -36.56
C GLU A 39 -24.94 28.52 -37.65
N ASN A 40 -24.45 29.58 -38.31
CA ASN A 40 -23.33 29.45 -39.24
C ASN A 40 -22.04 29.08 -38.52
N THR A 41 -21.76 29.65 -37.33
CA THR A 41 -20.61 29.22 -36.50
C THR A 41 -20.75 27.74 -36.15
N LYS A 42 -21.91 27.30 -35.64
CA LYS A 42 -22.19 25.88 -35.35
C LYS A 42 -22.10 24.98 -36.59
N LYS A 43 -22.46 25.49 -37.78
CA LYS A 43 -22.39 24.74 -39.03
C LYS A 43 -20.94 24.59 -39.52
N THR A 44 -20.15 25.66 -39.47
CA THR A 44 -18.71 25.61 -39.73
C THR A 44 -17.97 24.74 -38.70
N GLU A 45 -18.38 24.80 -37.43
CA GLU A 45 -17.88 23.95 -36.34
C GLU A 45 -18.28 22.48 -36.56
N LYS A 46 -19.47 22.19 -37.11
CA LYS A 46 -19.94 20.84 -37.45
C LYS A 46 -19.26 20.26 -38.70
N ASP A 47 -18.97 21.09 -39.70
CA ASP A 47 -18.23 20.66 -40.90
C ASP A 47 -16.71 20.56 -40.64
N HIS A 48 -16.16 21.24 -39.62
CA HIS A 48 -14.81 21.02 -39.09
C HIS A 48 -14.71 19.89 -38.04
N GLN A 49 -15.80 19.55 -37.34
CA GLN A 49 -15.85 18.40 -36.41
C GLN A 49 -15.57 17.04 -37.07
N LEU A 50 -15.57 16.94 -38.40
CA LEU A 50 -15.18 15.73 -39.14
C LEU A 50 -13.66 15.50 -39.24
N CYS A 51 -12.84 16.20 -38.45
CA CYS A 51 -11.41 15.95 -38.33
C CYS A 51 -10.97 15.47 -36.93
N THR A 52 -10.15 14.42 -36.96
CA THR A 52 -9.02 14.15 -36.04
C THR A 52 -9.25 13.76 -34.57
N ILE A 53 -10.45 13.32 -34.18
CA ILE A 53 -10.56 12.36 -33.07
C ILE A 53 -10.62 10.94 -33.65
N CYS A 54 -9.71 10.07 -33.22
CA CYS A 54 -9.77 8.63 -33.47
C CYS A 54 -9.82 7.89 -32.13
N GLU A 55 -10.61 6.82 -32.08
CA GLU A 55 -10.82 6.00 -30.89
C GLU A 55 -10.76 4.52 -31.26
N VAL A 56 -10.49 3.66 -30.28
CA VAL A 56 -10.55 2.22 -30.45
C VAL A 56 -11.98 1.82 -30.77
N SER A 57 -12.20 1.12 -31.89
CA SER A 57 -13.53 0.62 -32.23
C SER A 57 -14.01 -0.40 -31.19
N LYS A 58 -15.33 -0.52 -31.00
CA LYS A 58 -15.92 -1.38 -29.95
C LYS A 58 -15.51 -2.84 -30.05
N GLU A 59 -15.25 -3.32 -31.26
CA GLU A 59 -14.77 -4.67 -31.58
C GLU A 59 -13.33 -4.91 -31.07
N ASN A 60 -12.56 -3.84 -30.91
CA ASN A 60 -11.15 -3.85 -30.52
C ASN A 60 -10.91 -3.51 -29.05
N TYR A 61 -11.94 -3.25 -28.23
CA TYR A 61 -11.78 -2.93 -26.79
C TYR A 61 -11.03 -4.02 -26.00
N SER A 62 -11.07 -5.28 -26.43
CA SER A 62 -10.27 -6.36 -25.85
C SER A 62 -8.76 -6.11 -25.90
N ARG A 63 -8.28 -5.31 -26.86
CA ARG A 63 -6.87 -4.88 -26.96
C ARG A 63 -6.45 -3.93 -25.83
N LEU A 64 -7.41 -3.35 -25.09
CA LEU A 64 -7.16 -2.49 -23.93
C LEU A 64 -7.06 -3.28 -22.61
N ASN A 65 -7.40 -4.58 -22.60
CA ASN A 65 -7.32 -5.42 -21.40
C ASN A 65 -5.95 -5.40 -20.68
N PRO A 66 -4.79 -5.32 -21.37
CA PRO A 66 -3.48 -5.18 -20.69
C PRO A 66 -3.37 -3.88 -19.86
N LEU A 67 -3.93 -2.77 -20.35
CA LEU A 67 -3.94 -1.50 -19.60
C LEU A 67 -4.81 -1.61 -18.35
N LEU A 68 -6.01 -2.18 -18.49
CA LEU A 68 -6.95 -2.35 -17.39
C LEU A 68 -6.38 -3.28 -16.31
N SER A 69 -5.81 -4.43 -16.73
CA SER A 69 -5.12 -5.36 -15.84
C SER A 69 -3.99 -4.68 -15.07
N THR A 70 -3.15 -3.89 -15.77
CA THR A 70 -2.03 -3.15 -15.15
C THR A 70 -2.52 -2.14 -14.12
N MET A 71 -3.53 -1.35 -14.45
CA MET A 71 -4.10 -0.34 -13.55
C MET A 71 -4.78 -0.95 -12.31
N ILE A 72 -5.46 -2.10 -12.46
CA ILE A 72 -6.21 -2.74 -11.38
C ILE A 72 -5.30 -3.57 -10.45
N HIS A 73 -4.20 -4.12 -10.94
CA HIS A 73 -3.37 -5.08 -10.19
C HIS A 73 -2.00 -4.53 -9.72
N SER A 74 -1.59 -3.32 -10.12
CA SER A 74 -0.28 -2.80 -9.77
C SER A 74 -0.15 -2.33 -8.31
N LYS A 75 0.97 -2.67 -7.66
CA LYS A 75 1.37 -2.16 -6.34
C LYS A 75 1.54 -0.62 -6.31
N TYR A 76 1.77 0.01 -7.47
CA TYR A 76 1.98 1.45 -7.61
C TYR A 76 0.66 2.24 -7.74
N ALA A 77 -0.48 1.57 -7.94
CA ALA A 77 -1.81 2.17 -8.01
C ALA A 77 -2.46 2.29 -6.60
N ARG A 78 -1.78 2.92 -5.64
CA ARG A 78 -2.24 3.02 -4.24
C ARG A 78 -2.10 4.41 -3.64
N GLY A 79 -3.00 4.71 -2.70
CA GLY A 79 -3.03 6.01 -2.00
C GLY A 79 -3.17 7.18 -2.99
N ILE A 80 -2.34 8.23 -2.84
CA ILE A 80 -2.41 9.40 -3.73
C ILE A 80 -2.23 9.04 -5.22
N GLN A 81 -1.44 8.02 -5.53
CA GLN A 81 -1.13 7.63 -6.91
C GLN A 81 -2.29 6.92 -7.62
N ALA A 82 -3.26 6.43 -6.85
CA ALA A 82 -4.53 5.92 -7.38
C ALA A 82 -5.36 7.01 -8.10
N ALA A 83 -5.11 8.30 -7.86
CA ALA A 83 -5.85 9.40 -8.49
C ALA A 83 -5.77 9.37 -10.03
N ASN A 84 -4.59 9.06 -10.61
CA ASN A 84 -4.42 8.92 -12.05
C ASN A 84 -5.32 7.81 -12.63
N VAL A 85 -5.30 6.64 -11.99
CA VAL A 85 -6.09 5.46 -12.40
C VAL A 85 -7.58 5.74 -12.25
N LEU A 86 -7.99 6.31 -11.12
CA LEU A 86 -9.38 6.69 -10.82
C LEU A 86 -9.93 7.70 -11.83
N LEU A 87 -9.17 8.76 -12.13
CA LEU A 87 -9.50 9.76 -13.15
C LEU A 87 -9.72 9.08 -14.50
N SER A 88 -8.75 8.29 -14.94
CA SER A 88 -8.75 7.62 -16.24
C SER A 88 -9.96 6.69 -16.41
N LEU A 89 -10.18 5.77 -15.47
CA LEU A 89 -11.28 4.81 -15.49
C LEU A 89 -12.67 5.48 -15.47
N ARG A 90 -12.85 6.54 -14.64
CA ARG A 90 -14.09 7.32 -14.58
C ARG A 90 -14.37 8.02 -15.90
N LEU A 91 -13.36 8.71 -16.45
CA LEU A 91 -13.47 9.53 -17.65
C LEU A 91 -13.89 8.71 -18.90
N VAL A 92 -13.44 7.46 -18.99
CA VAL A 92 -13.83 6.53 -20.07
C VAL A 92 -15.09 5.70 -19.75
N GLY A 93 -15.76 5.97 -18.63
CA GLY A 93 -17.03 5.33 -18.24
C GLY A 93 -16.91 3.86 -17.81
N ILE A 94 -15.73 3.41 -17.37
CA ILE A 94 -15.56 2.05 -16.87
C ILE A 94 -16.07 1.94 -15.43
N GLN A 95 -17.13 1.17 -15.26
CA GLN A 95 -17.69 0.82 -13.95
C GLN A 95 -17.01 -0.46 -13.43
N ASP A 96 -15.90 -0.29 -12.72
CA ASP A 96 -15.21 -1.38 -12.03
C ASP A 96 -15.59 -1.43 -10.53
N LYS A 97 -15.69 -2.63 -9.95
CA LYS A 97 -16.08 -2.80 -8.53
C LYS A 97 -15.03 -2.26 -7.55
N ASN A 98 -13.78 -2.09 -7.97
CA ASN A 98 -12.71 -1.50 -7.19
C ASN A 98 -12.65 0.04 -7.34
N LEU A 99 -13.47 0.65 -8.20
CA LEU A 99 -13.44 2.10 -8.45
C LEU A 99 -13.81 2.92 -7.20
N GLU A 100 -14.77 2.43 -6.40
CA GLU A 100 -15.13 3.02 -5.11
C GLU A 100 -14.02 2.84 -4.06
N GLN A 101 -13.24 1.76 -4.15
CA GLN A 101 -12.05 1.62 -3.31
C GLN A 101 -10.98 2.62 -3.71
N LEU A 102 -10.68 2.77 -5.01
CA LEU A 102 -9.71 3.75 -5.49
C LEU A 102 -10.14 5.18 -5.11
N PHE A 103 -11.44 5.50 -5.20
CA PHE A 103 -12.01 6.76 -4.71
C PHE A 103 -11.75 6.97 -3.21
N GLN A 104 -12.02 5.96 -2.38
CA GLN A 104 -11.78 6.08 -0.95
C GLN A 104 -10.29 6.14 -0.61
N GLU A 105 -9.40 5.40 -1.30
CA GLU A 105 -7.94 5.49 -1.10
C GLU A 105 -7.37 6.88 -1.43
N VAL A 106 -7.90 7.52 -2.49
CA VAL A 106 -7.55 8.90 -2.86
C VAL A 106 -8.05 9.88 -1.79
N ARG A 107 -9.33 9.80 -1.40
CA ARG A 107 -9.93 10.64 -0.35
C ARG A 107 -9.21 10.48 1.00
N ASP A 108 -8.92 9.25 1.41
CA ASP A 108 -8.14 8.95 2.62
C ASP A 108 -6.72 9.50 2.59
N SER A 109 -6.10 9.53 1.40
CA SER A 109 -4.72 10.02 1.23
C SER A 109 -4.67 11.53 1.22
N GLU A 110 -5.65 12.19 0.63
CA GLU A 110 -5.85 13.64 0.70
C GLU A 110 -6.02 14.07 2.16
N VAL A 111 -6.99 13.52 2.90
CA VAL A 111 -7.22 13.85 4.32
C VAL A 111 -5.97 13.63 5.20
N LYS A 112 -5.13 12.65 4.89
CA LYS A 112 -3.89 12.36 5.65
C LYS A 112 -2.68 13.21 5.24
N LYS A 113 -2.68 13.82 4.06
CA LYS A 113 -1.51 14.50 3.46
C LYS A 113 -1.79 15.89 2.90
N GLY A 114 -3.00 16.45 3.04
CA GLY A 114 -3.46 17.62 2.25
C GLY A 114 -2.47 18.80 2.20
N SER A 115 -1.84 19.13 3.32
CA SER A 115 -0.77 20.14 3.39
C SER A 115 0.46 19.81 2.53
N ASP A 116 0.87 18.55 2.55
CA ASP A 116 2.13 18.00 2.04
C ASP A 116 2.05 17.61 0.55
N LEU A 117 0.85 17.65 -0.04
CA LEU A 117 0.67 17.42 -1.49
C LEU A 117 1.26 18.57 -2.30
N THR A 118 1.90 18.25 -3.43
CA THR A 118 2.22 19.27 -4.45
C THR A 118 0.94 19.84 -5.08
N SER A 119 1.04 20.99 -5.76
CA SER A 119 -0.11 21.59 -6.45
C SER A 119 -0.72 20.59 -7.45
N GLY A 120 0.11 20.04 -8.34
CA GLY A 120 -0.31 19.09 -9.36
C GLY A 120 -0.87 17.78 -8.78
N GLN A 121 -0.39 17.31 -7.62
CA GLN A 121 -1.00 16.17 -6.92
C GLN A 121 -2.40 16.51 -6.42
N LEU A 122 -2.61 17.69 -5.83
CA LEU A 122 -3.93 18.15 -5.41
C LEU A 122 -4.85 18.36 -6.62
N ALA A 123 -4.35 18.91 -7.73
CA ALA A 123 -5.09 19.05 -8.98
C ALA A 123 -5.55 17.68 -9.53
N LEU A 124 -4.69 16.67 -9.51
CA LEU A 124 -5.00 15.29 -9.93
C LEU A 124 -6.01 14.61 -9.01
N VAL A 125 -5.88 14.77 -7.68
CA VAL A 125 -6.92 14.39 -6.73
C VAL A 125 -8.24 15.04 -7.12
N ILE A 126 -8.22 16.34 -7.40
CA ILE A 126 -9.42 17.11 -7.67
C ILE A 126 -10.14 16.56 -8.93
N LEU A 127 -9.43 16.46 -10.05
CA LEU A 127 -9.94 15.87 -11.29
C LEU A 127 -10.49 14.46 -11.06
N SER A 128 -9.77 13.59 -10.34
CA SER A 128 -10.16 12.19 -10.12
C SER A 128 -11.44 12.02 -9.27
N LEU A 129 -11.59 12.83 -8.22
CA LEU A 129 -12.76 12.79 -7.34
C LEU A 129 -14.01 13.30 -8.06
N ARG A 130 -13.87 14.31 -8.93
CA ARG A 130 -14.99 14.98 -9.62
C ARG A 130 -15.36 14.39 -10.96
N ALA A 131 -14.46 13.66 -11.62
CA ALA A 131 -14.71 13.02 -12.89
C ALA A 131 -16.05 12.29 -12.88
N CYS A 132 -16.97 12.77 -13.72
CA CYS A 132 -18.25 12.14 -14.00
C CYS A 132 -19.24 12.04 -12.81
N GLN A 133 -19.06 12.82 -11.74
CA GLN A 133 -20.02 12.87 -10.61
C GLN A 133 -21.27 13.72 -10.92
N ASN A 134 -22.42 13.31 -10.35
CA ASN A 134 -23.64 14.12 -10.33
C ASN A 134 -23.61 15.18 -9.20
N SER A 135 -24.39 16.25 -9.36
CA SER A 135 -24.20 17.55 -8.69
C SER A 135 -24.48 17.66 -7.18
N ASP A 136 -24.87 16.60 -6.48
CA ASP A 136 -25.34 16.68 -5.08
C ASP A 136 -24.22 16.75 -4.01
N GLU A 137 -22.98 16.30 -4.28
CA GLU A 137 -21.85 16.42 -3.33
C GLU A 137 -21.16 17.80 -3.32
N SER A 138 -21.83 18.88 -3.76
CA SER A 138 -21.19 20.19 -3.99
C SER A 138 -20.58 20.86 -2.75
N VAL A 139 -21.09 20.58 -1.54
CA VAL A 139 -20.73 21.32 -0.30
C VAL A 139 -19.35 20.94 0.25
N THR A 140 -18.91 19.69 0.10
CA THR A 140 -17.66 19.18 0.71
C THR A 140 -16.40 19.62 -0.06
N TYR A 141 -16.57 20.29 -1.20
CA TYR A 141 -15.54 20.31 -2.25
C TYR A 141 -14.84 21.65 -2.48
N PHE A 142 -15.53 22.76 -2.25
CA PHE A 142 -14.95 24.10 -2.31
C PHE A 142 -13.61 24.25 -1.54
N PRO A 143 -13.40 23.63 -0.35
CA PRO A 143 -12.13 23.72 0.36
C PRO A 143 -10.93 23.15 -0.40
N LEU A 144 -11.10 22.21 -1.32
CA LEU A 144 -10.00 21.65 -2.12
C LEU A 144 -9.60 22.60 -3.26
N VAL A 145 -10.58 23.22 -3.92
CA VAL A 145 -10.31 24.20 -4.98
C VAL A 145 -9.57 25.41 -4.41
N SER A 146 -9.98 25.93 -3.25
CA SER A 146 -9.27 27.05 -2.63
C SER A 146 -7.87 26.70 -2.08
N GLN A 147 -7.63 25.45 -1.68
CA GLN A 147 -6.27 24.97 -1.40
C GLN A 147 -5.41 24.88 -2.67
N LEU A 148 -6.01 24.56 -3.82
CA LEU A 148 -5.32 24.58 -5.11
C LEU A 148 -5.02 26.00 -5.57
N GLU A 149 -5.93 26.96 -5.35
CA GLU A 149 -5.69 28.40 -5.59
C GLU A 149 -4.45 28.89 -4.81
N GLU A 150 -4.37 28.57 -3.52
CA GLU A 150 -3.21 28.93 -2.67
C GLU A 150 -1.90 28.27 -3.14
N LYS A 151 -1.95 26.97 -3.49
CA LYS A 151 -0.78 26.23 -3.99
C LYS A 151 -0.33 26.72 -5.37
N PHE A 152 -1.26 27.02 -6.27
CA PHE A 152 -0.96 27.63 -7.58
C PHE A 152 -0.32 29.01 -7.42
N GLN A 153 -0.83 29.87 -6.52
CA GLN A 153 -0.21 31.16 -6.26
C GLN A 153 1.23 31.02 -5.74
N LYS A 154 1.52 30.01 -4.89
CA LYS A 154 2.89 29.71 -4.42
C LYS A 154 3.83 29.26 -5.55
N GLU A 155 3.33 28.52 -6.54
CA GLU A 155 4.09 28.20 -7.75
C GLU A 155 4.43 29.48 -8.54
N ILE A 156 3.47 30.41 -8.68
CA ILE A 156 3.67 31.72 -9.32
C ILE A 156 4.67 32.58 -8.54
N GLU A 157 4.56 32.64 -7.21
CA GLU A 157 5.46 33.40 -6.34
C GLU A 157 6.91 32.93 -6.43
N ASN A 158 7.15 31.61 -6.50
CA ASN A 158 8.49 31.06 -6.67
C ASN A 158 9.09 31.41 -8.05
N MET A 159 8.25 31.56 -9.09
CA MET A 159 8.69 32.08 -10.40
C MET A 159 8.94 33.60 -10.42
N GLY A 160 8.54 34.35 -9.39
CA GLY A 160 8.88 35.76 -9.23
C GLY A 160 10.33 36.01 -8.77
N VAL A 161 11.04 34.94 -8.36
CA VAL A 161 12.45 34.93 -7.96
C VAL A 161 13.33 34.94 -9.23
N PRO A 162 14.58 35.48 -9.24
CA PRO A 162 15.36 35.69 -10.47
C PRO A 162 15.53 34.49 -11.41
N ASP A 163 15.45 33.26 -10.88
CA ASP A 163 15.57 32.05 -11.66
C ASP A 163 14.28 31.60 -12.36
N GLY A 164 13.10 32.17 -12.07
CA GLY A 164 11.88 31.95 -12.86
C GLY A 164 11.41 30.49 -12.95
N ASN A 165 11.64 29.69 -11.90
CA ASN A 165 11.28 28.27 -11.84
C ASN A 165 10.10 28.07 -10.85
N PRO A 166 9.12 27.21 -11.18
CA PRO A 166 8.09 26.78 -10.21
C PRO A 166 8.72 25.97 -9.06
N LEU A 167 7.99 25.77 -7.96
CA LEU A 167 8.31 24.80 -6.91
C LEU A 167 8.27 23.37 -7.46
N THR A 168 7.44 23.13 -8.47
CA THR A 168 7.33 21.84 -9.16
C THR A 168 7.84 21.89 -10.61
N ASN A 169 6.94 21.96 -11.61
CA ASN A 169 7.27 22.01 -13.03
C ASN A 169 6.04 22.49 -13.85
N TYR A 170 6.25 22.82 -15.12
CA TYR A 170 5.17 23.35 -15.96
C TYR A 170 4.08 22.34 -16.31
N TYR A 171 4.35 21.03 -16.17
CA TYR A 171 3.31 20.02 -16.33
C TYR A 171 2.30 20.10 -15.16
N GLN A 172 2.80 20.19 -13.92
CA GLN A 172 1.95 20.40 -12.74
C GLN A 172 1.26 21.78 -12.77
N LEU A 173 1.99 22.87 -13.09
CA LEU A 173 1.40 24.20 -13.25
C LEU A 173 0.27 24.24 -14.30
N SER A 174 0.41 23.48 -15.39
CA SER A 174 -0.63 23.34 -16.43
C SER A 174 -1.83 22.54 -15.92
N LEU A 175 -1.58 21.46 -15.17
CA LEU A 175 -2.61 20.65 -14.54
C LEU A 175 -3.41 21.45 -13.50
N ASP A 176 -2.75 22.32 -12.73
CA ASP A 176 -3.35 23.26 -11.79
C ASP A 176 -4.29 24.23 -12.52
N LEU A 177 -3.79 24.91 -13.57
CA LEU A 177 -4.57 25.86 -14.37
C LEU A 177 -5.77 25.18 -15.07
N LEU A 178 -5.58 23.99 -15.63
CA LEU A 178 -6.66 23.18 -16.21
C LEU A 178 -7.73 22.89 -15.17
N THR A 179 -7.32 22.50 -13.96
CA THR A 179 -8.22 22.12 -12.87
C THR A 179 -8.98 23.31 -12.30
N LEU A 180 -8.29 24.42 -12.00
CA LEU A 180 -8.92 25.67 -11.57
C LEU A 180 -9.92 26.17 -12.63
N CYS A 181 -9.55 26.13 -13.91
CA CYS A 181 -10.47 26.47 -15.00
C CYS A 181 -11.71 25.56 -15.06
N LEU A 182 -11.56 24.25 -14.94
CA LEU A 182 -12.69 23.32 -14.99
C LEU A 182 -13.66 23.48 -13.81
N PHE A 183 -13.16 23.85 -12.63
CA PHE A 183 -13.96 23.94 -11.40
C PHE A 183 -14.30 25.36 -10.94
N ASN A 184 -14.15 26.36 -11.82
CA ASN A 184 -14.40 27.79 -11.54
C ASN A 184 -13.57 28.34 -10.36
N GLY A 185 -12.34 27.83 -10.16
CA GLY A 185 -11.38 28.41 -9.24
C GLY A 185 -10.78 29.72 -9.77
N SER A 186 -10.21 30.51 -8.87
CA SER A 186 -9.57 31.80 -9.16
C SER A 186 -8.17 31.64 -9.74
N TYR A 187 -7.87 32.36 -10.82
CA TYR A 187 -6.53 32.47 -11.42
C TYR A 187 -6.42 33.75 -12.27
N SER A 188 -5.21 34.30 -12.42
CA SER A 188 -5.00 35.52 -13.19
C SER A 188 -4.66 35.23 -14.66
N ILE A 189 -5.46 35.77 -15.58
CA ILE A 189 -5.15 35.75 -17.02
C ILE A 189 -3.83 36.48 -17.33
N THR A 190 -3.43 37.46 -16.51
CA THR A 190 -2.13 38.13 -16.66
C THR A 190 -0.97 37.20 -16.29
N GLU A 191 -1.11 36.37 -15.26
CA GLU A 191 -0.11 35.36 -14.90
C GLU A 191 -0.02 34.27 -15.98
N VAL A 192 -1.16 33.79 -16.47
CA VAL A 192 -1.20 32.84 -17.61
C VAL A 192 -0.44 33.42 -18.81
N LYS A 193 -0.73 34.67 -19.20
CA LYS A 193 -0.06 35.37 -20.31
C LYS A 193 1.45 35.51 -20.11
N ASN A 194 1.89 35.80 -18.89
CA ASN A 194 3.31 35.98 -18.58
C ASN A 194 4.07 34.64 -18.57
N TYR A 195 3.55 33.63 -17.89
CA TYR A 195 4.28 32.40 -17.61
C TYR A 195 4.12 31.31 -18.69
N PHE A 196 2.96 31.17 -19.34
CA PHE A 196 2.69 30.13 -20.35
C PHE A 196 3.16 30.48 -21.77
N THR A 197 4.09 31.43 -21.91
CA THR A 197 4.70 31.75 -23.21
C THR A 197 5.44 30.50 -23.78
N PRO A 198 5.21 30.07 -25.03
CA PRO A 198 5.78 28.82 -25.60
C PRO A 198 7.32 28.76 -25.69
N GLU A 199 7.99 29.90 -25.59
CA GLU A 199 9.47 30.00 -25.55
C GLU A 199 10.01 30.01 -24.11
N ASN A 200 9.16 29.82 -23.10
CA ASN A 200 9.58 29.72 -21.71
C ASN A 200 10.45 28.46 -21.50
N LYS A 201 11.63 28.64 -20.87
CA LYS A 201 12.59 27.57 -20.57
C LYS A 201 12.03 26.39 -19.78
N ASN A 202 10.87 26.51 -19.13
CA ASN A 202 10.24 25.44 -18.36
C ASN A 202 9.44 24.45 -19.24
N PHE A 203 9.27 24.73 -20.54
CA PHE A 203 8.81 23.76 -21.55
C PHE A 203 9.92 22.84 -22.09
N TYR A 204 11.18 23.07 -21.71
CA TYR A 204 12.34 22.38 -22.29
C TYR A 204 13.20 21.73 -21.22
N PHE A 205 13.65 20.50 -21.48
CA PHE A 205 14.56 19.73 -20.64
C PHE A 205 15.77 19.34 -21.48
N GLY A 206 16.98 19.74 -21.05
CA GLY A 206 18.19 19.53 -21.85
C GLY A 206 18.03 20.05 -23.29
N GLY A 207 17.45 21.24 -23.47
CA GLY A 207 17.14 21.82 -24.79
C GLY A 207 16.02 21.15 -25.60
N GLN A 208 15.58 19.94 -25.25
CA GLN A 208 14.49 19.22 -25.92
C GLN A 208 13.13 19.69 -25.40
N PHE A 209 12.14 19.82 -26.30
CA PHE A 209 10.77 20.18 -25.93
C PHE A 209 10.06 19.03 -25.21
N SER A 210 9.46 19.31 -24.06
CA SER A 210 8.66 18.35 -23.30
C SER A 210 7.24 18.27 -23.88
N VAL A 211 6.98 17.18 -24.62
CA VAL A 211 5.67 16.92 -25.24
C VAL A 211 4.55 16.84 -24.20
N ASP A 212 4.78 16.15 -23.08
CA ASP A 212 3.84 16.01 -21.97
C ASP A 212 3.47 17.38 -21.38
N THR A 213 4.48 18.21 -21.12
CA THR A 213 4.29 19.57 -20.60
C THR A 213 3.54 20.46 -21.60
N GLY A 214 3.91 20.38 -22.89
CA GLY A 214 3.22 21.11 -23.96
C GLY A 214 1.76 20.66 -24.12
N ALA A 215 1.49 19.36 -24.05
CA ALA A 215 0.17 18.79 -24.17
C ALA A 215 -0.74 19.21 -23.01
N MET A 216 -0.26 19.13 -21.77
CA MET A 216 -1.01 19.59 -20.60
C MET A 216 -1.29 21.09 -20.66
N ALA A 217 -0.32 21.90 -21.12
CA ALA A 217 -0.51 23.33 -21.34
C ALA A 217 -1.57 23.62 -22.44
N VAL A 218 -1.59 22.86 -23.53
CA VAL A 218 -2.64 22.98 -24.57
C VAL A 218 -4.02 22.65 -24.01
N LEU A 219 -4.16 21.60 -23.19
CA LEU A 219 -5.42 21.29 -22.50
C LEU A 219 -5.85 22.45 -21.59
N ALA A 220 -4.94 22.96 -20.75
CA ALA A 220 -5.19 24.08 -19.85
C ALA A 220 -5.61 25.36 -20.58
N LEU A 221 -4.81 25.82 -21.56
CA LEU A 221 -5.10 27.02 -22.36
C LEU A 221 -6.39 26.86 -23.17
N THR A 222 -6.72 25.65 -23.63
CA THR A 222 -8.00 25.37 -24.30
C THR A 222 -9.18 25.45 -23.32
N CYS A 223 -9.01 25.05 -22.06
CA CYS A 223 -10.01 25.33 -21.01
C CYS A 223 -10.22 26.83 -20.84
N VAL A 224 -9.14 27.60 -20.61
CA VAL A 224 -9.21 29.05 -20.37
C VAL A 224 -9.89 29.76 -21.55
N LYS A 225 -9.53 29.39 -22.78
CA LYS A 225 -10.19 29.85 -24.01
C LYS A 225 -11.71 29.61 -24.00
N ARG A 226 -12.15 28.39 -23.67
CA ARG A 226 -13.58 28.06 -23.56
C ARG A 226 -14.26 28.88 -22.47
N SER A 227 -13.60 29.09 -21.34
CA SER A 227 -14.12 29.87 -20.20
C SER A 227 -14.34 31.36 -20.57
N ILE A 228 -13.37 31.97 -21.26
CA ILE A 228 -13.49 33.34 -21.80
C ILE A 228 -14.63 33.43 -22.82
N MET A 229 -14.69 32.50 -23.79
CA MET A 229 -15.74 32.49 -24.82
C MET A 229 -17.15 32.34 -24.22
N ASN A 230 -17.28 31.54 -23.15
CA ASN A 230 -18.53 31.35 -22.41
C ASN A 230 -18.86 32.50 -21.44
N ARG A 231 -18.06 33.58 -21.41
CA ARG A 231 -18.19 34.73 -20.50
C ARG A 231 -18.14 34.37 -19.00
N GLN A 232 -17.52 33.25 -18.66
CA GLN A 232 -17.25 32.89 -17.26
C GLN A 232 -16.14 33.76 -16.66
N ILE A 233 -15.26 34.31 -17.50
CA ILE A 233 -14.19 35.25 -17.14
C ILE A 233 -14.34 36.52 -17.98
N GLN A 234 -14.20 37.69 -17.36
CA GLN A 234 -14.20 38.98 -18.04
C GLN A 234 -12.77 39.34 -18.47
N THR A 235 -12.50 39.38 -19.78
CA THR A 235 -11.20 39.79 -20.35
C THR A 235 -11.40 40.80 -21.47
N ASN A 236 -10.31 41.44 -21.90
CA ASN A 236 -10.29 42.15 -23.18
C ASN A 236 -10.15 41.13 -24.34
N GLY A 237 -10.25 41.62 -25.59
CA GLY A 237 -10.10 40.79 -26.79
C GLY A 237 -8.66 40.38 -27.12
N GLU A 238 -7.66 41.11 -26.59
CA GLU A 238 -6.24 40.83 -26.82
C GLU A 238 -5.79 39.58 -26.05
N ASP A 239 -6.23 39.39 -24.81
CA ASP A 239 -5.88 38.24 -23.96
C ASP A 239 -6.28 36.91 -24.63
N LEU A 240 -7.45 36.87 -25.27
CA LEU A 240 -7.90 35.73 -26.06
C LEU A 240 -7.00 35.47 -27.28
N GLN A 241 -6.45 36.53 -27.90
CA GLN A 241 -5.49 36.40 -29.00
C GLN A 241 -4.15 35.81 -28.51
N TYR A 242 -3.62 36.26 -27.37
CA TYR A 242 -2.40 35.66 -26.78
C TYR A 242 -2.59 34.16 -26.49
N ILE A 243 -3.70 33.78 -25.86
CA ILE A 243 -4.02 32.37 -25.57
C ILE A 243 -4.11 31.56 -26.87
N ASN A 244 -4.78 32.07 -27.91
CA ASN A 244 -4.83 31.40 -29.21
C ASN A 244 -3.43 31.19 -29.83
N ASN A 245 -2.59 32.22 -29.83
CA ASN A 245 -1.23 32.16 -30.39
C ASN A 245 -0.32 31.19 -29.61
N TYR A 246 -0.46 31.15 -28.28
CA TYR A 246 0.30 30.22 -27.43
C TYR A 246 -0.12 28.77 -27.68
N THR A 247 -1.43 28.51 -27.74
CA THR A 247 -1.97 27.19 -28.10
C THR A 247 -1.50 26.75 -29.49
N GLU A 248 -1.54 27.63 -30.50
CA GLU A 248 -1.05 27.33 -31.85
C GLU A 248 0.44 26.94 -31.85
N SER A 249 1.27 27.76 -31.21
CA SER A 249 2.72 27.51 -31.14
C SER A 249 3.05 26.21 -30.41
N LEU A 250 2.38 25.92 -29.29
CA LEU A 250 2.55 24.65 -28.57
C LEU A 250 2.10 23.46 -29.41
N VAL A 251 0.98 23.56 -30.13
CA VAL A 251 0.52 22.51 -31.07
C VAL A 251 1.55 22.27 -32.18
N LYS A 252 2.15 23.32 -32.75
CA LYS A 252 3.22 23.15 -33.75
C LYS A 252 4.48 22.53 -33.15
N LYS A 253 4.86 22.85 -31.91
CA LYS A 253 5.98 22.20 -31.21
C LYS A 253 5.69 20.72 -30.93
N ILE A 254 4.50 20.38 -30.42
CA ILE A 254 4.03 18.98 -30.25
C ILE A 254 4.13 18.20 -31.58
N LEU A 255 3.62 18.76 -32.67
CA LEU A 255 3.65 18.12 -33.99
C LEU A 255 5.07 17.99 -34.57
N SER A 256 6.02 18.87 -34.19
CA SER A 256 7.42 18.76 -34.61
C SER A 256 8.16 17.57 -33.97
N GLU A 257 7.69 17.09 -32.81
CA GLU A 257 8.22 15.89 -32.13
C GLU A 257 7.55 14.58 -32.63
N LYS A 258 6.73 14.63 -33.70
CA LYS A 258 6.04 13.46 -34.27
C LYS A 258 6.96 12.61 -35.15
N LYS A 259 7.34 11.43 -34.65
CA LYS A 259 8.18 10.41 -35.30
C LYS A 259 7.55 9.82 -36.56
N GLY A 260 8.37 9.20 -37.41
CA GLY A 260 7.92 8.53 -38.65
C GLY A 260 6.90 7.41 -38.45
N ASN A 261 6.89 6.75 -37.28
CA ASN A 261 5.89 5.74 -36.92
C ASN A 261 4.57 6.32 -36.39
N GLY A 262 4.45 7.63 -36.22
CA GLY A 262 3.24 8.31 -35.72
C GLY A 262 3.25 8.61 -34.22
N LEU A 263 4.19 8.07 -33.43
CA LEU A 263 4.33 8.48 -32.02
C LEU A 263 4.73 9.95 -31.91
N ILE A 264 4.26 10.62 -30.85
CA ILE A 264 4.50 12.05 -30.62
C ILE A 264 5.37 12.20 -29.37
N GLY A 265 6.62 12.61 -29.55
CA GLY A 265 7.67 12.49 -28.53
C GLY A 265 8.10 11.04 -28.36
N ASN A 266 7.58 10.35 -27.35
CA ASN A 266 7.77 8.93 -27.10
C ASN A 266 6.42 8.22 -26.85
N ILE A 267 6.44 6.91 -26.56
CA ILE A 267 5.22 6.11 -26.37
C ILE A 267 4.37 6.57 -25.17
N TYR A 268 5.01 7.10 -24.12
CA TYR A 268 4.35 7.58 -22.90
C TYR A 268 3.75 8.98 -23.08
N SER A 269 4.46 9.89 -23.74
CA SER A 269 3.96 11.25 -24.04
C SER A 269 2.88 11.30 -25.12
N THR A 270 2.78 10.26 -25.96
CA THR A 270 1.82 10.19 -27.08
C THR A 270 0.36 10.31 -26.60
N GLY A 271 0.02 9.79 -25.42
CA GLY A 271 -1.38 9.79 -24.95
C GLY A 271 -1.94 11.18 -24.67
N GLU A 272 -1.19 12.01 -23.95
CA GLU A 272 -1.62 13.38 -23.68
C GLU A 272 -1.47 14.27 -24.91
N ALA A 273 -0.47 14.03 -25.76
CA ALA A 273 -0.37 14.68 -27.06
C ALA A 273 -1.59 14.43 -27.95
N MET A 274 -2.14 13.21 -27.96
CA MET A 274 -3.42 12.91 -28.62
C MET A 274 -4.56 13.74 -28.03
N GLN A 275 -4.70 13.81 -26.70
CA GLN A 275 -5.74 14.63 -26.05
C GLN A 275 -5.61 16.12 -26.42
N ALA A 276 -4.39 16.65 -26.43
CA ALA A 276 -4.11 18.02 -26.83
C ALA A 276 -4.50 18.29 -28.30
N LEU A 277 -4.18 17.38 -29.22
CA LEU A 277 -4.52 17.50 -30.64
C LEU A 277 -6.03 17.30 -30.91
N PHE A 278 -6.74 16.49 -30.12
CA PHE A 278 -8.19 16.33 -30.20
C PHE A 278 -8.95 17.64 -29.94
N VAL A 279 -8.45 18.48 -29.03
CA VAL A 279 -9.12 19.73 -28.62
C VAL A 279 -8.63 20.97 -29.39
N SER A 280 -7.64 20.79 -30.26
CA SER A 280 -6.95 21.85 -30.99
C SER A 280 -6.94 21.71 -32.53
N PRO A 281 -7.98 21.14 -33.20
CA PRO A 281 -7.96 20.86 -34.64
C PRO A 281 -7.83 22.11 -35.51
N ASN A 282 -8.17 23.30 -34.99
CA ASN A 282 -8.07 24.57 -35.73
C ASN A 282 -6.63 25.05 -35.96
N TYR A 283 -5.62 24.38 -35.39
CA TYR A 283 -4.20 24.78 -35.47
C TYR A 283 -3.34 23.81 -36.30
N TYR A 284 -3.93 22.79 -36.91
CA TYR A 284 -3.22 21.87 -37.80
C TYR A 284 -4.14 21.25 -38.85
N ASN A 285 -3.57 20.89 -39.98
CA ASN A 285 -4.28 20.27 -41.09
C ASN A 285 -4.28 18.75 -40.97
N LYS A 286 -5.29 18.08 -41.55
CA LYS A 286 -5.46 16.61 -41.52
C LYS A 286 -4.25 15.82 -42.10
N ASN A 287 -3.39 16.46 -42.88
CA ASN A 287 -2.15 15.87 -43.41
C ASN A 287 -0.92 16.05 -42.50
N GLU A 288 -0.96 16.95 -41.51
CA GLU A 288 0.13 17.13 -40.53
C GLU A 288 0.15 16.00 -39.49
N TRP A 289 -1.02 15.39 -39.20
CA TRP A 289 -1.13 14.28 -38.25
C TRP A 289 -2.14 13.21 -38.67
N ASN A 290 -1.67 11.96 -38.80
CA ASN A 290 -2.51 10.79 -38.96
C ASN A 290 -2.80 10.15 -37.59
N CYS A 291 -3.96 10.47 -37.02
CA CYS A 291 -4.43 9.90 -35.76
C CYS A 291 -4.49 8.37 -35.80
N GLN A 292 -5.00 7.77 -36.89
CA GLN A 292 -5.16 6.31 -36.96
C GLN A 292 -3.81 5.59 -36.93
N GLN A 293 -2.79 6.10 -37.63
CA GLN A 293 -1.42 5.56 -37.56
C GLN A 293 -0.86 5.60 -36.13
N THR A 294 -1.17 6.67 -35.40
CA THR A 294 -0.77 6.85 -33.99
C THR A 294 -1.46 5.81 -33.12
N LEU A 295 -2.78 5.68 -33.26
CA LEU A 295 -3.63 4.71 -32.54
C LEU A 295 -3.20 3.26 -32.79
N ASP A 296 -2.97 2.89 -34.05
CA ASP A 296 -2.55 1.53 -34.44
C ASP A 296 -1.17 1.18 -33.86
N THR A 297 -0.26 2.16 -33.82
CA THR A 297 1.07 2.02 -33.23
C THR A 297 0.99 1.87 -31.72
N VAL A 298 0.23 2.71 -31.02
CA VAL A 298 0.02 2.56 -29.56
C VAL A 298 -0.61 1.21 -29.22
N LEU A 299 -1.62 0.77 -29.98
CA LEU A 299 -2.27 -0.54 -29.77
C LEU A 299 -1.36 -1.74 -30.08
N LYS A 300 -0.24 -1.53 -30.79
CA LYS A 300 0.82 -2.53 -30.97
C LYS A 300 1.78 -2.52 -29.78
N GLU A 301 2.21 -1.36 -29.31
CA GLU A 301 3.07 -1.26 -28.11
C GLU A 301 2.37 -1.80 -26.86
N ILE A 302 1.04 -1.61 -26.73
CA ILE A 302 0.21 -2.23 -25.68
C ILE A 302 0.28 -3.76 -25.72
N SER A 303 0.18 -4.38 -26.90
CA SER A 303 0.26 -5.85 -27.02
C SER A 303 1.68 -6.39 -26.82
N GLN A 304 2.69 -5.52 -26.87
CA GLN A 304 4.08 -5.83 -26.54
C GLN A 304 4.43 -5.58 -25.06
N GLY A 305 3.48 -5.08 -24.26
CA GLY A 305 3.67 -4.86 -22.82
C GLY A 305 4.33 -3.53 -22.43
N ALA A 306 4.37 -2.55 -23.33
CA ALA A 306 5.03 -1.26 -23.08
C ALA A 306 4.43 -0.43 -21.92
N PHE A 307 3.20 -0.75 -21.49
CA PHE A 307 2.45 -0.05 -20.46
C PHE A 307 2.25 -0.94 -19.22
N ASP A 308 3.35 -1.34 -18.60
CA ASP A 308 3.43 -2.10 -17.34
C ASP A 308 3.30 -1.23 -16.08
N MET A 309 3.52 0.09 -16.22
CA MET A 309 3.33 1.10 -15.19
C MET A 309 1.88 1.62 -15.18
N PRO A 310 1.14 1.59 -14.05
CA PRO A 310 -0.25 2.02 -14.00
C PRO A 310 -0.47 3.50 -14.34
N THR A 311 0.48 4.39 -14.04
CA THR A 311 0.37 5.82 -14.41
C THR A 311 0.45 6.02 -15.92
N ALA A 312 1.39 5.35 -16.60
CA ALA A 312 1.48 5.34 -18.06
C ALA A 312 0.19 4.78 -18.70
N ALA A 313 -0.33 3.66 -18.18
CA ALA A 313 -1.58 3.06 -18.62
C ALA A 313 -2.79 4.00 -18.41
N ALA A 314 -2.78 4.78 -17.32
CA ALA A 314 -3.84 5.73 -17.01
C ALA A 314 -3.82 6.98 -17.90
N GLN A 315 -2.65 7.50 -18.30
CA GLN A 315 -2.55 8.67 -19.18
C GLN A 315 -2.90 8.36 -20.63
N ILE A 316 -2.61 7.15 -21.12
CA ILE A 316 -2.91 6.76 -22.51
C ILE A 316 -4.40 6.40 -22.74
N LEU A 317 -5.05 5.74 -21.77
CA LEU A 317 -6.40 5.19 -21.95
C LEU A 317 -7.49 6.22 -22.36
N PRO A 318 -7.53 7.47 -21.84
CA PRO A 318 -8.52 8.46 -22.25
C PRO A 318 -8.47 8.73 -23.76
N ALA A 319 -7.26 8.95 -24.30
CA ALA A 319 -7.08 9.23 -25.73
C ALA A 319 -7.50 8.05 -26.61
N LEU A 320 -7.21 6.81 -26.19
CA LEU A 320 -7.66 5.60 -26.89
C LEU A 320 -9.19 5.48 -26.92
N MET A 321 -9.89 6.11 -25.98
CA MET A 321 -11.35 6.13 -25.85
C MET A 321 -11.98 7.43 -26.36
N GLY A 322 -11.24 8.24 -27.15
CA GLY A 322 -11.73 9.51 -27.69
C GLY A 322 -12.02 10.58 -26.62
N LYS A 323 -11.43 10.45 -25.41
CA LYS A 323 -11.63 11.33 -24.26
C LYS A 323 -10.41 12.19 -23.97
N THR A 324 -10.66 13.32 -23.31
CA THR A 324 -9.66 14.28 -22.87
C THR A 324 -9.93 14.74 -21.45
N TYR A 325 -8.93 15.26 -20.74
CA TYR A 325 -9.15 15.83 -19.39
C TYR A 325 -10.11 17.05 -19.38
N LEU A 326 -10.49 17.61 -20.54
CA LEU A 326 -11.56 18.60 -20.64
C LEU A 326 -12.98 18.00 -20.51
N ASP A 327 -13.12 16.67 -20.59
CA ASP A 327 -14.40 15.96 -20.50
C ASP A 327 -14.81 15.61 -19.05
N VAL A 328 -13.95 15.87 -18.07
CA VAL A 328 -14.13 15.53 -16.63
C VAL A 328 -15.48 15.99 -16.04
N ASN A 329 -15.94 17.19 -16.42
CA ASN A 329 -17.21 17.77 -15.96
C ASN A 329 -18.40 17.50 -16.90
N ASN A 330 -18.20 16.73 -17.97
CA ASN A 330 -19.24 16.40 -18.94
C ASN A 330 -19.82 15.01 -18.66
N VAL A 331 -20.80 14.93 -17.75
CA VAL A 331 -21.47 13.68 -17.35
C VAL A 331 -22.00 12.89 -18.57
N SER A 332 -22.47 13.59 -19.62
CA SER A 332 -22.95 12.93 -20.85
C SER A 332 -21.84 12.21 -21.63
N SER A 333 -20.61 12.74 -21.58
CA SER A 333 -19.45 12.11 -22.21
C SER A 333 -19.04 10.82 -21.48
N CYS A 334 -19.18 10.80 -20.16
CA CYS A 334 -18.82 9.67 -19.30
C CYS A 334 -19.83 8.51 -19.38
N ALA A 335 -21.11 8.80 -19.60
CA ALA A 335 -22.16 7.80 -19.73
C ALA A 335 -22.07 6.94 -21.02
N SER A 336 -21.14 7.28 -21.92
CA SER A 336 -20.97 6.62 -23.23
C SER A 336 -19.93 5.48 -23.24
N GLY A 337 -19.33 5.16 -22.09
CA GLY A 337 -18.31 4.11 -21.98
C GLY A 337 -18.83 2.68 -22.19
N PRO A 338 -17.93 1.70 -22.38
CA PRO A 338 -18.28 0.28 -22.40
C PRO A 338 -18.68 -0.20 -21.00
N GLY A 339 -19.96 -0.01 -20.65
CA GLY A 339 -20.55 -0.57 -19.44
C GLY A 339 -20.28 -2.07 -19.35
N HIS A 340 -19.60 -2.49 -18.29
CA HIS A 340 -19.04 -3.84 -18.12
C HIS A 340 -18.20 -4.34 -19.33
N LEU A 341 -16.98 -3.80 -19.47
CA LEU A 341 -15.91 -4.61 -20.04
C LEU A 341 -15.76 -5.87 -19.19
N ASN A 342 -16.16 -7.02 -19.75
CA ASN A 342 -15.85 -8.32 -19.17
C ASN A 342 -14.34 -8.51 -19.27
N ILE A 343 -13.63 -8.13 -18.20
CA ILE A 343 -12.21 -8.43 -18.01
C ILE A 343 -12.09 -9.95 -17.97
N SER A 344 -11.83 -10.55 -19.13
CA SER A 344 -11.47 -11.95 -19.22
C SER A 344 -10.07 -12.06 -18.65
N ILE A 345 -10.01 -12.36 -17.35
CA ILE A 345 -8.78 -12.70 -16.66
C ILE A 345 -8.35 -14.07 -17.20
N HIS A 346 -7.67 -14.07 -18.34
CA HIS A 346 -6.67 -15.09 -18.57
C HIS A 346 -5.56 -14.82 -17.55
N GLU A 347 -5.52 -15.67 -16.52
CA GLU A 347 -4.27 -15.89 -15.79
C GLU A 347 -3.18 -16.08 -16.84
N PRO A 348 -2.05 -15.34 -16.78
CA PRO A 348 -0.91 -15.69 -17.58
C PRO A 348 -0.53 -17.11 -17.18
N ILE A 349 -0.71 -18.04 -18.13
CA ILE A 349 -0.36 -19.46 -17.95
C ILE A 349 1.06 -19.49 -17.38
N PRO A 350 1.32 -20.19 -16.26
CA PRO A 350 2.66 -20.34 -15.74
C PRO A 350 3.52 -21.12 -16.73
N VAL A 351 4.13 -20.40 -17.67
CA VAL A 351 5.23 -20.92 -18.47
C VAL A 351 6.38 -21.07 -17.49
N GLU A 352 6.66 -22.30 -17.06
CA GLU A 352 7.87 -22.62 -16.33
C GLU A 352 9.07 -22.00 -17.08
N PRO A 353 9.87 -21.13 -16.45
CA PRO A 353 11.12 -20.68 -17.03
C PRO A 353 12.10 -21.87 -17.02
N THR A 354 12.00 -22.74 -18.02
CA THR A 354 12.96 -23.81 -18.32
C THR A 354 14.28 -23.26 -18.88
N ILE A 355 14.44 -21.93 -18.86
CA ILE A 355 15.65 -21.22 -19.26
C ILE A 355 16.59 -21.20 -18.05
N SER A 356 17.70 -21.94 -18.14
CA SER A 356 18.83 -21.77 -17.22
C SER A 356 19.22 -20.28 -17.19
N PRO A 357 19.49 -19.67 -16.01
CA PRO A 357 19.70 -18.23 -15.93
C PRO A 357 20.83 -17.80 -16.87
N THR A 358 20.46 -17.14 -17.95
CA THR A 358 21.40 -16.56 -18.90
C THR A 358 21.83 -15.23 -18.31
N TRP A 359 23.13 -15.08 -18.08
CA TRP A 359 23.69 -13.84 -17.57
C TRP A 359 24.04 -12.93 -18.74
N ILE A 360 23.87 -11.63 -18.55
CA ILE A 360 24.24 -10.59 -19.50
C ILE A 360 25.23 -9.64 -18.83
N SER A 361 26.18 -9.12 -19.60
CA SER A 361 27.09 -8.07 -19.12
C SER A 361 26.77 -6.75 -19.81
N VAL A 362 26.84 -5.67 -19.05
CA VAL A 362 26.63 -4.28 -19.49
C VAL A 362 27.77 -3.41 -18.97
N ASN A 363 28.12 -2.37 -19.71
CA ASN A 363 29.00 -1.32 -19.19
C ASN A 363 28.14 -0.30 -18.47
N TYR A 364 28.40 -0.06 -17.19
CA TYR A 364 27.72 0.98 -16.41
C TYR A 364 28.68 2.12 -16.10
N THR A 365 28.26 3.34 -16.42
CA THR A 365 29.06 4.57 -16.28
C THR A 365 28.31 5.60 -15.44
N VAL A 366 29.01 6.25 -14.50
CA VAL A 366 28.54 7.43 -13.78
C VAL A 366 29.43 8.60 -14.16
N GLN A 367 28.82 9.68 -14.65
CA GLN A 367 29.51 10.89 -15.09
C GLN A 367 29.04 12.11 -14.29
N ILE A 368 29.97 12.68 -13.54
CA ILE A 368 29.76 13.90 -12.74
C ILE A 368 30.83 14.93 -13.17
N ASN A 369 31.97 14.94 -12.50
CA ASN A 369 33.19 15.65 -12.90
C ASN A 369 34.27 14.67 -13.41
N GLU A 370 34.38 13.52 -12.73
CA GLU A 370 35.16 12.37 -13.17
C GLU A 370 34.21 11.28 -13.69
N THR A 371 34.68 10.48 -14.65
CA THR A 371 33.90 9.38 -15.23
C THR A 371 34.30 8.07 -14.55
N PHE A 372 33.37 7.47 -13.80
CA PHE A 372 33.53 6.15 -13.21
C PHE A 372 32.80 5.13 -14.06
N PHE A 373 33.46 4.03 -14.43
CA PHE A 373 32.82 2.96 -15.19
C PHE A 373 33.16 1.58 -14.61
N THR A 374 32.25 0.63 -14.77
CA THR A 374 32.44 -0.77 -14.43
C THR A 374 31.64 -1.66 -15.38
N GLU A 375 32.17 -2.83 -15.72
CA GLU A 375 31.34 -3.91 -16.26
C GLU A 375 30.49 -4.48 -15.11
N VAL A 376 29.22 -4.77 -15.39
CA VAL A 376 28.27 -5.36 -14.43
C VAL A 376 27.60 -6.55 -15.09
N THR A 377 27.56 -7.68 -14.39
CA THR A 377 26.92 -8.91 -14.87
C THR A 377 25.64 -9.18 -14.09
N VAL A 378 24.49 -9.15 -14.77
CA VAL A 378 23.15 -9.34 -14.19
C VAL A 378 22.39 -10.49 -14.88
N PRO A 379 21.35 -11.07 -14.27
CA PRO A 379 20.46 -12.00 -14.96
C PRO A 379 19.75 -11.35 -16.16
N LYS A 380 19.54 -12.10 -17.24
CA LYS A 380 18.76 -11.63 -18.39
C LYS A 380 17.32 -11.31 -17.94
N GLY A 381 16.88 -10.09 -18.22
CA GLY A 381 15.58 -9.57 -17.78
C GLY A 381 15.67 -8.65 -16.55
N SER A 382 16.86 -8.44 -15.98
CA SER A 382 17.11 -7.38 -15.00
C SER A 382 16.87 -5.98 -15.56
N VAL A 383 16.58 -5.04 -14.66
CA VAL A 383 16.36 -3.63 -14.98
C VAL A 383 17.58 -2.77 -14.64
N PHE A 384 17.60 -1.52 -15.11
CA PHE A 384 18.68 -0.55 -14.86
C PHE A 384 19.00 -0.42 -13.35
N LEU A 385 17.98 -0.45 -12.47
CA LEU A 385 18.17 -0.41 -11.02
C LEU A 385 19.00 -1.60 -10.49
N ASP A 386 18.80 -2.81 -11.02
CA ASP A 386 19.60 -3.98 -10.63
C ASP A 386 21.08 -3.76 -10.97
N VAL A 387 21.36 -3.15 -12.13
CA VAL A 387 22.71 -2.80 -12.56
C VAL A 387 23.34 -1.77 -11.61
N MET A 388 22.59 -0.75 -11.20
CA MET A 388 23.04 0.24 -10.22
C MET A 388 23.32 -0.40 -8.85
N GLU A 389 22.45 -1.30 -8.39
CA GLU A 389 22.64 -2.02 -7.12
C GLU A 389 23.88 -2.93 -7.14
N GLU A 390 24.14 -3.65 -8.23
CA GLU A 390 25.37 -4.45 -8.40
C GLU A 390 26.61 -3.56 -8.53
N ALA A 391 26.57 -2.46 -9.28
CA ALA A 391 27.67 -1.51 -9.36
C ALA A 391 28.04 -0.93 -7.99
N GLN A 392 27.03 -0.59 -7.17
CA GLN A 392 27.22 -0.13 -5.79
C GLN A 392 27.89 -1.19 -4.89
N LYS A 393 27.69 -2.48 -5.16
CA LYS A 393 28.39 -3.59 -4.45
C LYS A 393 29.85 -3.72 -4.90
N ILE A 394 30.15 -3.44 -6.18
CA ILE A 394 31.50 -3.46 -6.74
C ILE A 394 32.34 -2.29 -6.17
N ASN A 395 31.82 -1.07 -6.20
CA ASN A 395 32.48 0.10 -5.63
C ASN A 395 31.46 1.08 -5.02
N GLN A 396 31.26 0.95 -3.71
CA GLN A 396 30.32 1.79 -2.96
C GLN A 396 30.69 3.28 -2.99
N THR A 397 31.96 3.66 -3.13
CA THR A 397 32.32 5.08 -3.18
C THR A 397 31.97 5.70 -4.53
N ALA A 398 32.25 5.00 -5.63
CA ALA A 398 31.99 5.49 -6.99
C ALA A 398 30.52 5.38 -7.43
N PHE A 399 29.80 4.34 -6.96
CA PHE A 399 28.46 4.02 -7.45
C PHE A 399 27.39 4.05 -6.35
N ARG A 400 27.64 4.72 -5.21
CA ARG A 400 26.58 4.98 -4.22
C ARG A 400 25.47 5.84 -4.85
N PHE A 401 24.22 5.46 -4.61
CA PHE A 401 23.07 6.29 -4.99
C PHE A 401 21.97 6.25 -3.92
N THR A 402 21.02 7.17 -4.01
CA THR A 402 19.76 7.18 -3.25
C THR A 402 18.60 7.41 -4.18
N PHE A 403 17.43 6.87 -3.83
CA PHE A 403 16.20 7.05 -4.58
C PHE A 403 14.99 7.19 -3.65
N VAL A 404 13.89 7.71 -4.19
CA VAL A 404 12.57 7.74 -3.56
C VAL A 404 11.56 6.97 -4.42
N GLU A 405 10.56 6.37 -3.81
CA GLU A 405 9.46 5.71 -4.53
C GLU A 405 8.42 6.75 -4.95
N SER A 406 8.10 6.78 -6.25
CA SER A 406 7.14 7.70 -6.88
C SER A 406 5.96 6.95 -7.53
N SER A 407 5.02 7.67 -8.15
CA SER A 407 3.99 7.09 -9.04
C SER A 407 4.59 6.27 -10.17
N TRP A 408 5.76 6.69 -10.64
CA TRP A 408 6.50 6.14 -11.77
C TRP A 408 7.56 5.12 -11.34
N GLY A 409 7.50 4.65 -10.08
CA GLY A 409 8.49 3.77 -9.48
C GLY A 409 9.69 4.51 -8.88
N PRO A 410 10.84 3.82 -8.70
CA PRO A 410 12.04 4.39 -8.12
C PRO A 410 12.61 5.56 -8.94
N TYR A 411 12.80 6.71 -8.28
CA TYR A 411 13.36 7.93 -8.87
C TYR A 411 14.66 8.33 -8.14
N ILE A 412 15.75 8.51 -8.89
CA ILE A 412 17.10 8.72 -8.35
C ILE A 412 17.27 10.16 -7.87
N THR A 413 17.54 10.34 -6.57
CA THR A 413 17.68 11.66 -5.94
C THR A 413 19.13 12.07 -5.69
N SER A 414 20.05 11.12 -5.53
CA SER A 414 21.48 11.44 -5.40
C SER A 414 22.37 10.32 -5.94
N VAL A 415 23.55 10.69 -6.44
CA VAL A 415 24.63 9.75 -6.80
C VAL A 415 25.94 10.31 -6.25
N GLN A 416 26.78 9.43 -5.69
CA GLN A 416 27.93 9.74 -4.84
C GLN A 416 27.62 10.64 -3.61
N GLY A 417 26.35 10.98 -3.36
CA GLY A 417 25.92 11.94 -2.34
C GLY A 417 25.77 13.38 -2.85
N LEU A 418 25.86 13.60 -4.17
CA LEU A 418 25.41 14.83 -4.81
C LEU A 418 23.90 14.70 -5.06
N GLU A 419 23.11 15.52 -4.36
CA GLU A 419 21.65 15.54 -4.49
C GLU A 419 21.22 16.35 -5.72
N GLU A 420 20.06 15.99 -6.29
CA GLU A 420 19.36 16.83 -7.26
C GLU A 420 18.90 18.17 -6.64
N ASN A 421 18.56 19.14 -7.48
CA ASN A 421 18.01 20.41 -7.01
C ASN A 421 17.05 21.01 -8.05
N HIS A 422 15.79 21.19 -7.66
CA HIS A 422 14.74 21.79 -8.50
C HIS A 422 15.02 23.26 -8.84
N ASN A 423 15.58 24.04 -7.90
CA ASN A 423 15.91 25.45 -8.12
C ASN A 423 17.10 25.60 -9.07
N ASP A 424 18.18 24.83 -8.84
CA ASP A 424 19.38 24.84 -9.70
C ASP A 424 19.16 24.09 -11.02
N ARG A 425 18.00 23.46 -11.19
CA ARG A 425 17.58 22.79 -12.43
C ARG A 425 18.51 21.65 -12.83
N THR A 426 18.99 20.89 -11.84
CA THR A 426 19.89 19.74 -11.96
C THR A 426 19.22 18.42 -11.55
N TYR A 427 19.35 17.40 -12.38
CA TYR A 427 18.75 16.07 -12.18
C TYR A 427 19.67 14.95 -12.69
N TRP A 428 19.32 13.69 -12.39
CA TRP A 428 20.06 12.51 -12.84
C TRP A 428 19.45 11.95 -14.12
N GLN A 429 20.16 12.12 -15.25
CA GLN A 429 19.73 11.64 -16.55
C GLN A 429 20.22 10.21 -16.79
N LEU A 430 19.29 9.36 -17.25
CA LEU A 430 19.53 7.96 -17.62
C LEU A 430 19.73 7.86 -19.13
N LEU A 431 20.84 7.26 -19.55
CA LEU A 431 21.18 7.06 -20.97
C LEU A 431 21.50 5.59 -21.26
N SER A 432 21.29 5.17 -22.50
CA SER A 432 21.77 3.90 -23.07
C SER A 432 22.43 4.19 -24.41
N GLY A 433 23.75 4.03 -24.51
CA GLY A 433 24.56 4.36 -25.68
C GLY A 433 24.57 5.86 -26.01
N GLY A 434 24.67 6.72 -24.99
CA GLY A 434 24.55 8.17 -25.11
C GLY A 434 23.12 8.71 -25.31
N GLU A 435 22.10 7.86 -25.37
CA GLU A 435 20.73 8.25 -25.70
C GLU A 435 19.78 8.19 -24.49
N PRO A 436 18.96 9.22 -24.22
CA PRO A 436 18.00 9.21 -23.12
C PRO A 436 17.01 8.05 -23.20
N VAL A 437 16.95 7.24 -22.14
CA VAL A 437 15.97 6.15 -22.05
C VAL A 437 14.57 6.69 -21.73
N SER A 438 13.54 6.05 -22.27
CA SER A 438 12.14 6.47 -22.08
C SER A 438 11.47 5.86 -20.84
N GLN A 439 12.21 5.20 -19.96
CA GLN A 439 11.69 4.49 -18.78
C GLN A 439 12.57 4.77 -17.55
N GLY A 440 11.96 4.76 -16.36
CA GLY A 440 12.69 4.88 -15.09
C GLY A 440 13.53 3.64 -14.76
N VAL A 441 14.43 3.76 -13.77
CA VAL A 441 15.40 2.71 -13.42
C VAL A 441 14.75 1.37 -13.04
N GLY A 442 13.53 1.40 -12.48
CA GLY A 442 12.78 0.21 -12.08
C GLY A 442 12.07 -0.54 -13.22
N ASN A 443 12.09 -0.02 -14.45
CA ASN A 443 11.34 -0.58 -15.59
C ASN A 443 12.18 -0.78 -16.85
N TYR A 444 13.25 0.00 -17.05
CA TYR A 444 14.13 -0.17 -18.21
C TYR A 444 14.89 -1.49 -18.13
N VAL A 445 14.42 -2.50 -18.88
CA VAL A 445 15.04 -3.84 -18.97
C VAL A 445 16.29 -3.77 -19.83
N VAL A 446 17.44 -4.11 -19.25
CA VAL A 446 18.74 -3.96 -19.90
C VAL A 446 19.09 -5.15 -20.81
N HIS A 447 19.96 -4.92 -21.80
CA HIS A 447 20.36 -5.91 -22.80
C HIS A 447 21.88 -6.10 -22.86
N ASN A 448 22.31 -7.29 -23.30
CA ASN A 448 23.72 -7.67 -23.27
C ASN A 448 24.59 -6.79 -24.19
N GLY A 449 25.60 -6.16 -23.63
CA GLY A 449 26.52 -5.26 -24.32
C GLY A 449 26.04 -3.80 -24.39
N GLU A 450 24.96 -3.44 -23.69
CA GLU A 450 24.56 -2.03 -23.56
C GLU A 450 25.58 -1.21 -22.75
N ASN A 451 25.71 0.06 -23.13
CA ASN A 451 26.47 1.07 -22.40
C ASN A 451 25.46 1.95 -21.66
N LEU A 452 25.24 1.68 -20.39
CA LEU A 452 24.31 2.39 -19.52
C LEU A 452 25.05 3.53 -18.83
N GLU A 453 24.51 4.74 -18.89
CA GLU A 453 25.18 5.93 -18.36
C GLU A 453 24.23 6.71 -17.46
N LEU A 454 24.76 7.24 -16.36
CA LEU A 454 24.05 8.08 -15.39
C LEU A 454 24.83 9.39 -15.27
N MET A 455 24.25 10.46 -15.81
CA MET A 455 24.89 11.78 -15.91
C MET A 455 24.16 12.80 -15.02
N THR A 456 24.91 13.71 -14.39
CA THR A 456 24.32 14.98 -13.92
C THR A 456 23.97 15.83 -15.13
N ASP A 457 22.70 15.92 -15.50
CA ASP A 457 22.25 16.93 -16.46
C ASP A 457 21.74 18.17 -15.74
N SER A 458 21.92 19.31 -16.39
CA SER A 458 21.34 20.59 -16.01
C SER A 458 20.49 21.04 -17.18
N PHE A 459 19.27 21.51 -16.93
CA PHE A 459 18.34 21.85 -18.02
C PHE A 459 18.81 22.99 -18.97
N ILE A 460 19.98 23.58 -18.70
CA ILE A 460 20.68 24.59 -19.52
C ILE A 460 21.58 23.95 -20.61
N ARG A 461 21.93 22.65 -20.51
CA ARG A 461 23.05 22.05 -21.27
C ARG A 461 22.65 21.16 -22.46
N ALA A 462 21.94 21.71 -23.44
CA ALA A 462 22.06 21.18 -24.81
C ALA A 462 21.93 22.24 -25.92
N LYS A 463 23.08 22.53 -26.53
CA LYS A 463 23.19 22.78 -27.97
C LYS A 463 24.47 22.11 -28.45
N ASN A 464 24.35 20.87 -28.89
CA ASN A 464 25.08 20.24 -30.01
C ASN A 464 24.66 18.76 -30.11
N GLU A 465 24.84 18.17 -31.30
CA GLU A 465 24.78 16.72 -31.54
C GLU A 465 23.41 16.00 -31.44
N LYS A 466 22.43 16.43 -32.25
CA LYS A 466 21.51 15.45 -32.87
C LYS A 466 20.96 15.82 -34.25
N SER A 467 21.87 15.88 -35.22
CA SER A 467 21.51 15.86 -36.65
C SER A 467 22.23 14.69 -37.33
N GLN A 468 21.58 13.52 -37.38
CA GLN A 468 21.69 12.52 -38.48
C GLN A 468 20.90 11.24 -38.18
N ARG A 469 20.22 10.71 -39.22
CA ARG A 469 19.62 9.35 -39.38
C ARG A 469 18.23 9.08 -38.78
N GLU A 470 17.21 9.54 -39.49
CA GLU A 470 16.09 8.66 -39.89
C GLU A 470 16.31 8.25 -41.37
N THR A 471 15.95 7.02 -41.78
CA THR A 471 15.24 6.70 -43.04
C THR A 471 15.05 5.19 -43.28
N ALA A 472 13.93 4.85 -43.94
CA ALA A 472 13.53 3.54 -44.51
C ALA A 472 13.06 2.45 -43.49
N ARG A 473 12.01 1.67 -43.77
CA ARG A 473 11.21 1.50 -45.01
C ARG A 473 9.77 1.04 -44.70
N ASP A 474 8.92 1.04 -45.73
CA ASP A 474 7.44 1.05 -45.68
C ASP A 474 6.80 -0.13 -46.45
N VAL A 475 5.47 -0.38 -46.26
CA VAL A 475 4.55 -1.14 -47.16
C VAL A 475 4.80 -2.69 -47.28
N ASP A 476 3.84 -3.63 -47.44
CA ASP A 476 2.41 -3.64 -47.86
C ASP A 476 1.57 -4.83 -47.26
N ARG A 477 0.25 -4.75 -47.46
CA ARG A 477 -0.69 -5.78 -47.99
C ARG A 477 -1.80 -6.43 -47.14
N THR A 478 -2.96 -6.53 -47.80
CA THR A 478 -4.32 -6.79 -47.33
C THR A 478 -4.93 -8.11 -47.85
N GLY A 479 -6.05 -8.53 -47.25
CA GLY A 479 -7.05 -9.46 -47.79
C GLY A 479 -7.43 -10.58 -46.82
N GLU A 480 -8.66 -11.11 -46.74
CA GLU A 480 -10.02 -10.71 -47.13
C GLU A 480 -10.95 -11.87 -46.69
N ILE A 481 -12.18 -11.57 -46.25
CA ILE A 481 -13.41 -12.42 -46.35
C ILE A 481 -13.51 -13.76 -45.58
N GLY A 482 -14.61 -13.92 -44.81
CA GLY A 482 -15.09 -15.23 -44.29
C GLY A 482 -16.32 -15.13 -43.38
N MET A 483 -17.53 -15.26 -43.93
CA MET A 483 -18.84 -15.16 -43.23
C MET A 483 -19.42 -16.52 -42.78
N ALA A 484 -20.50 -16.47 -41.96
CA ALA A 484 -21.46 -17.55 -41.61
C ALA A 484 -21.06 -18.53 -40.47
N TRP A 485 -21.95 -19.06 -39.60
CA TRP A 485 -23.44 -18.98 -39.48
C TRP A 485 -23.97 -19.45 -38.08
N PHE A 486 -25.19 -19.01 -37.70
CA PHE A 486 -26.24 -19.66 -36.85
C PHE A 486 -25.85 -20.40 -35.53
N THR A 487 -26.14 -19.87 -34.32
CA THR A 487 -27.40 -19.95 -33.51
C THR A 487 -27.94 -21.34 -33.14
N LEU A 488 -28.17 -21.63 -31.84
CA LEU A 488 -29.52 -21.76 -31.19
C LEU A 488 -29.51 -22.40 -29.78
N TYR A 489 -30.66 -22.24 -29.07
CA TYR A 489 -31.10 -22.86 -27.80
C TYR A 489 -30.42 -22.38 -26.49
N LEU A 490 -31.09 -21.76 -25.49
CA LEU A 490 -32.41 -21.99 -24.82
C LEU A 490 -32.54 -23.42 -24.28
N LEU A 491 -32.99 -23.73 -23.08
CA LEU A 491 -33.62 -22.99 -21.98
C LEU A 491 -33.44 -23.85 -20.71
N ASN A 492 -33.53 -23.29 -19.49
CA ASN A 492 -34.20 -23.99 -18.38
C ASN A 492 -34.59 -23.02 -17.26
N LEU A 493 -35.84 -23.11 -16.79
CA LEU A 493 -36.41 -22.24 -15.77
C LEU A 493 -36.41 -22.90 -14.38
N LEU A 494 -36.31 -22.04 -13.37
CA LEU A 494 -36.99 -22.06 -12.07
C LEU A 494 -37.16 -23.40 -11.32
N TRP A 495 -36.63 -23.42 -10.08
CA TRP A 495 -37.35 -23.98 -8.93
C TRP A 495 -37.49 -22.92 -7.82
N ALA A 496 -38.47 -23.11 -6.95
CA ALA A 496 -39.15 -22.01 -6.27
C ALA A 496 -38.76 -21.76 -4.80
N LEU A 497 -39.23 -20.60 -4.33
CA LEU A 497 -39.39 -20.11 -2.96
C LEU A 497 -39.33 -21.14 -1.82
N ALA A 498 -38.44 -20.88 -0.85
CA ALA A 498 -38.64 -21.25 0.55
C ALA A 498 -38.05 -20.14 1.44
N GLY A 499 -38.90 -19.27 1.98
CA GLY A 499 -38.47 -18.19 2.87
C GLY A 499 -38.48 -18.63 4.33
N THR A 500 -37.31 -18.69 4.97
CA THR A 500 -37.18 -18.71 6.44
C THR A 500 -36.05 -17.77 6.86
N SER A 501 -36.32 -16.89 7.82
CA SER A 501 -35.35 -15.94 8.35
C SER A 501 -34.36 -16.65 9.28
N THR A 502 -33.25 -17.09 8.72
CA THR A 502 -32.05 -17.39 9.50
C THR A 502 -31.08 -16.23 9.36
N GLN A 503 -30.58 -15.73 10.49
CA GLN A 503 -29.55 -14.69 10.51
C GLN A 503 -28.26 -15.33 10.02
N THR A 504 -27.97 -15.16 8.72
CA THR A 504 -26.89 -15.87 8.03
C THR A 504 -25.53 -15.45 8.59
N ARG A 505 -24.98 -16.31 9.46
CA ARG A 505 -23.57 -16.30 9.84
C ARG A 505 -22.76 -16.31 8.54
N SER A 506 -21.94 -15.29 8.31
CA SER A 506 -21.05 -15.12 7.15
C SER A 506 -19.91 -16.15 7.19
N SER A 507 -20.30 -17.42 7.11
CA SER A 507 -19.44 -18.58 7.32
C SER A 507 -18.79 -19.00 6.01
N CYS A 508 -17.48 -18.78 5.94
CA CYS A 508 -16.61 -19.50 5.04
C CYS A 508 -15.91 -20.61 5.83
N SER A 509 -15.90 -21.81 5.26
CA SER A 509 -15.19 -22.97 5.82
C SER A 509 -13.90 -23.22 5.05
N VAL A 510 -12.91 -23.83 5.71
CA VAL A 510 -11.72 -24.35 5.03
C VAL A 510 -12.15 -25.39 3.98
N PRO A 511 -11.65 -25.33 2.73
CA PRO A 511 -11.95 -26.36 1.74
C PRO A 511 -11.45 -27.72 2.22
N PRO A 512 -12.20 -28.84 2.06
CA PRO A 512 -11.79 -30.15 2.58
C PRO A 512 -10.40 -30.62 2.14
N ALA A 513 -9.96 -30.26 0.93
CA ALA A 513 -8.62 -30.55 0.43
C ALA A 513 -7.49 -29.84 1.20
N GLN A 514 -7.80 -28.82 2.01
CA GLN A 514 -6.84 -28.04 2.81
C GLN A 514 -6.94 -28.33 4.31
N GLU A 515 -7.88 -29.16 4.77
CA GLU A 515 -7.97 -29.62 6.17
C GLU A 515 -6.67 -30.26 6.71
N PRO A 516 -5.93 -31.10 5.95
CA PRO A 516 -4.66 -31.66 6.43
C PRO A 516 -3.61 -30.60 6.80
N LEU A 517 -3.64 -29.42 6.16
CA LEU A 517 -2.76 -28.30 6.46
C LEU A 517 -3.12 -27.67 7.82
N VAL A 518 -4.41 -27.46 8.07
CA VAL A 518 -4.92 -26.90 9.34
C VAL A 518 -4.66 -27.87 10.50
N ASN A 519 -4.91 -29.16 10.30
CA ASN A 519 -4.63 -30.20 11.30
C ASN A 519 -3.12 -30.26 11.62
N SER A 520 -2.25 -30.07 10.62
CA SER A 520 -0.80 -30.02 10.83
C SER A 520 -0.36 -28.80 11.68
N MET A 521 -1.01 -27.64 11.52
CA MET A 521 -0.77 -26.48 12.39
C MET A 521 -1.21 -26.73 13.83
N GLN A 522 -2.37 -27.36 14.01
CA GLN A 522 -2.88 -27.68 15.33
C GLN A 522 -1.93 -28.63 16.08
N VAL A 523 -1.45 -29.69 15.42
CA VAL A 523 -0.43 -30.59 15.99
C VAL A 523 0.86 -29.84 16.35
N LEU A 524 1.31 -28.89 15.51
CA LEU A 524 2.48 -28.07 15.81
C LEU A 524 2.27 -27.17 17.05
N MET A 525 1.09 -26.56 17.17
CA MET A 525 0.72 -25.73 18.33
C MET A 525 0.64 -26.56 19.61
N GLU A 526 -0.05 -27.71 19.60
CA GLU A 526 -0.21 -28.56 20.77
C GLU A 526 1.11 -29.18 21.23
N ASN A 527 1.98 -29.59 20.30
CA ASN A 527 3.31 -30.12 20.61
C ASN A 527 4.30 -29.07 21.15
N SER A 528 3.94 -27.78 21.15
CA SER A 528 4.74 -26.75 21.81
C SER A 528 4.57 -26.72 23.34
N VAL A 529 3.55 -27.39 23.87
CA VAL A 529 3.26 -27.43 25.31
C VAL A 529 4.24 -28.37 26.02
N THR A 530 5.06 -27.82 26.92
CA THR A 530 6.01 -28.58 27.74
C THR A 530 6.10 -28.03 29.16
N ASN A 531 6.74 -28.78 30.07
CA ASN A 531 6.97 -28.33 31.45
C ASN A 531 7.89 -27.10 31.58
N SER A 532 8.69 -26.80 30.55
CA SER A 532 9.73 -25.75 30.57
C SER A 532 9.39 -24.49 29.79
N ILE A 533 8.15 -24.40 29.25
CA ILE A 533 7.69 -23.29 28.41
C ILE A 533 6.59 -22.51 29.14
N TYR A 534 6.48 -21.21 28.84
CA TYR A 534 5.45 -20.32 29.38
C TYR A 534 4.04 -20.91 29.18
N PRO A 535 3.19 -21.04 30.22
CA PRO A 535 1.85 -21.59 30.08
C PRO A 535 0.94 -20.62 29.31
N ASN A 536 0.75 -20.86 28.02
CA ASN A 536 -0.03 -19.97 27.15
C ASN A 536 -1.55 -20.29 27.20
N PRO A 537 -2.40 -19.45 27.80
CA PRO A 537 -3.84 -19.71 27.88
C PRO A 537 -4.56 -19.67 26.52
N SER A 538 -4.07 -18.88 25.55
CA SER A 538 -4.68 -18.83 24.21
C SER A 538 -4.51 -20.15 23.46
N VAL A 539 -3.39 -20.85 23.65
CA VAL A 539 -3.15 -22.18 23.08
C VAL A 539 -4.14 -23.21 23.66
N LEU A 540 -4.46 -23.13 24.96
CA LEU A 540 -5.48 -23.98 25.58
C LEU A 540 -6.89 -23.67 25.06
N ILE A 541 -7.25 -22.37 24.96
CA ILE A 541 -8.54 -21.95 24.36
C ILE A 541 -8.66 -22.50 22.94
N ALA A 542 -7.62 -22.36 22.11
CA ALA A 542 -7.65 -22.79 20.72
C ALA A 542 -7.86 -24.30 20.59
N MET A 543 -7.07 -25.14 21.27
CA MET A 543 -7.23 -26.60 21.19
C MET A 543 -8.59 -27.07 21.74
N ASN A 544 -9.12 -26.44 22.79
CA ASN A 544 -10.43 -26.81 23.36
C ASN A 544 -11.60 -26.38 22.47
N LEU A 545 -11.48 -25.27 21.74
CA LEU A 545 -12.51 -24.81 20.81
C LEU A 545 -12.66 -25.72 19.58
N VAL A 546 -11.55 -26.32 19.13
CA VAL A 546 -11.51 -27.11 17.89
C VAL A 546 -11.45 -28.63 18.08
N GLY A 547 -11.22 -29.10 19.31
CA GLY A 547 -11.06 -30.53 19.65
C GLY A 547 -9.57 -30.92 19.68
N PRO A 548 -8.97 -31.25 20.84
CA PRO A 548 -7.54 -31.45 20.98
C PRO A 548 -7.07 -32.82 20.45
N TYR A 549 -5.94 -32.87 19.74
CA TYR A 549 -5.31 -34.15 19.35
C TYR A 549 -4.38 -34.69 20.44
N ASN A 550 -3.72 -33.82 21.20
CA ASN A 550 -2.78 -34.15 22.27
C ASN A 550 -3.39 -33.90 23.65
N LEU A 551 -4.15 -34.89 24.14
CA LEU A 551 -4.80 -34.84 25.46
C LEU A 551 -3.82 -34.67 26.63
N GLU A 552 -2.56 -35.09 26.51
CA GLU A 552 -1.57 -34.88 27.58
C GLU A 552 -1.03 -33.44 27.61
N ALA A 553 -0.83 -32.81 26.44
CA ALA A 553 -0.57 -31.38 26.36
C ALA A 553 -1.74 -30.56 26.95
N GLN A 554 -2.98 -30.89 26.57
CA GLN A 554 -4.19 -30.25 27.10
C GLN A 554 -4.27 -30.37 28.63
N LYS A 555 -4.10 -31.59 29.18
CA LYS A 555 -4.09 -31.83 30.64
C LYS A 555 -2.94 -31.09 31.33
N LEU A 556 -1.74 -31.09 30.76
CA LEU A 556 -0.57 -30.40 31.31
C LEU A 556 -0.82 -28.89 31.40
N LEU A 557 -1.20 -28.27 30.30
CA LEU A 557 -1.45 -26.83 30.24
C LEU A 557 -2.61 -26.40 31.16
N THR A 558 -3.66 -27.22 31.25
CA THR A 558 -4.75 -27.03 32.22
C THR A 558 -4.23 -27.03 33.65
N ARG A 559 -3.42 -28.04 34.04
CA ARG A 559 -2.82 -28.10 35.40
C ARG A 559 -1.91 -26.91 35.67
N GLN A 560 -1.08 -26.50 34.71
CA GLN A 560 -0.22 -25.33 34.84
C GLN A 560 -1.06 -24.08 35.10
N LEU A 561 -2.04 -23.75 34.26
CA LEU A 561 -2.87 -22.55 34.37
C LEU A 561 -3.75 -22.52 35.64
N MET A 562 -4.13 -23.68 36.18
CA MET A 562 -4.78 -23.77 37.50
C MET A 562 -3.82 -23.38 38.65
N ALA A 563 -2.52 -23.68 38.52
CA ALA A 563 -1.53 -23.49 39.57
C ALA A 563 -0.85 -22.10 39.60
N ILE A 564 -0.97 -21.28 38.54
CA ILE A 564 -0.37 -19.94 38.52
C ILE A 564 -1.10 -19.00 39.50
N ASP A 565 -0.33 -18.27 40.29
CA ASP A 565 -0.83 -17.20 41.17
C ASP A 565 -1.48 -16.08 40.33
N THR A 566 -2.54 -15.49 40.87
CA THR A 566 -3.22 -14.31 40.32
C THR A 566 -2.46 -13.01 40.55
N ALA A 567 -1.55 -12.94 41.53
CA ALA A 567 -0.90 -11.70 41.96
C ALA A 567 -0.08 -11.04 40.84
N ASP A 568 0.58 -11.85 40.00
CA ASP A 568 1.47 -11.38 38.92
C ASP A 568 0.78 -11.27 37.55
N MET A 569 -0.53 -11.51 37.47
CA MET A 569 -1.26 -11.50 36.20
C MET A 569 -1.79 -10.09 35.84
N THR A 570 -1.53 -9.66 34.61
CA THR A 570 -2.28 -8.55 34.00
C THR A 570 -3.77 -8.91 33.82
N ILE A 571 -4.62 -7.89 33.71
CA ILE A 571 -6.06 -8.03 33.42
C ILE A 571 -6.31 -8.97 32.22
N GLY A 572 -5.53 -8.82 31.14
CA GLY A 572 -5.65 -9.65 29.95
C GLY A 572 -5.22 -11.11 30.15
N GLN A 573 -4.10 -11.35 30.86
CA GLN A 573 -3.66 -12.71 31.20
C GLN A 573 -4.65 -13.43 32.12
N LEU A 574 -5.21 -12.73 33.11
CA LEU A 574 -6.21 -13.26 34.03
C LEU A 574 -7.50 -13.62 33.28
N ALA A 575 -7.97 -12.75 32.38
CA ALA A 575 -9.13 -13.00 31.52
C ALA A 575 -8.94 -14.19 30.56
N LEU A 576 -7.80 -14.28 29.87
CA LEU A 576 -7.47 -15.43 29.04
C LEU A 576 -7.38 -16.71 29.87
N THR A 577 -6.80 -16.67 31.08
CA THR A 577 -6.75 -17.82 31.98
C THR A 577 -8.15 -18.28 32.39
N ILE A 578 -9.07 -17.35 32.69
CA ILE A 578 -10.48 -17.67 33.01
C ILE A 578 -11.18 -18.34 31.83
N MET A 579 -11.01 -17.83 30.60
CA MET A 579 -11.58 -18.46 29.40
C MET A 579 -10.95 -19.82 29.10
N ALA A 580 -9.63 -19.96 29.28
CA ALA A 580 -8.91 -21.23 29.10
C ALA A 580 -9.42 -22.30 30.07
N LEU A 581 -9.49 -22.00 31.37
CA LEU A 581 -10.05 -22.92 32.38
C LEU A 581 -11.52 -23.25 32.09
N THR A 582 -12.32 -22.26 31.66
CA THR A 582 -13.71 -22.48 31.25
C THR A 582 -13.83 -23.45 30.09
N SER A 583 -13.00 -23.30 29.05
CA SER A 583 -12.96 -24.20 27.89
C SER A 583 -12.48 -25.62 28.23
N SER A 584 -11.78 -25.80 29.36
CA SER A 584 -11.40 -27.11 29.92
C SER A 584 -12.40 -27.66 30.95
N CYS A 585 -13.59 -27.05 31.05
CA CYS A 585 -14.61 -27.34 32.06
C CYS A 585 -14.06 -27.33 33.51
N ARG A 586 -13.11 -26.43 33.80
CA ARG A 586 -12.57 -26.18 35.14
C ARG A 586 -13.14 -24.89 35.69
N ASP A 587 -13.46 -24.91 36.99
CA ASP A 587 -13.83 -23.71 37.72
C ASP A 587 -12.60 -22.78 37.83
N PRO A 588 -12.67 -21.52 37.33
CA PRO A 588 -11.61 -20.54 37.53
C PRO A 588 -11.56 -19.99 38.96
N GLY A 589 -12.58 -20.25 39.79
CA GLY A 589 -12.62 -19.90 41.21
C GLY A 589 -12.47 -18.39 41.47
N ASN A 590 -11.61 -18.03 42.44
CA ASN A 590 -11.36 -16.64 42.84
C ASN A 590 -10.76 -15.75 41.72
N LYS A 591 -10.31 -16.33 40.61
CA LYS A 591 -9.81 -15.58 39.45
C LYS A 591 -10.90 -14.67 38.89
N VAL A 592 -12.16 -15.11 38.85
CA VAL A 592 -13.30 -14.34 38.31
C VAL A 592 -13.59 -13.11 39.19
N SER A 593 -13.70 -13.28 40.51
CA SER A 593 -13.97 -12.16 41.43
C SER A 593 -12.78 -11.21 41.59
N THR A 594 -11.56 -11.68 41.33
CA THR A 594 -10.36 -10.84 41.23
C THR A 594 -10.40 -9.98 39.97
N LEU A 595 -10.70 -10.57 38.81
CA LEU A 595 -10.86 -9.86 37.54
C LEU A 595 -11.98 -8.82 37.60
N GLN A 596 -13.13 -9.16 38.20
CA GLN A 596 -14.25 -8.25 38.35
C GLN A 596 -13.85 -6.99 39.14
N ARG A 597 -13.17 -7.16 40.28
CA ARG A 597 -12.68 -6.04 41.12
C ARG A 597 -11.63 -5.17 40.41
N GLN A 598 -10.74 -5.78 39.64
CA GLN A 598 -9.79 -5.06 38.79
C GLN A 598 -10.55 -4.23 37.73
N MET A 599 -11.56 -4.80 37.09
CA MET A 599 -12.37 -4.10 36.08
C MET A 599 -13.31 -3.03 36.65
N GLU A 600 -13.80 -3.19 37.89
CA GLU A 600 -14.59 -2.18 38.63
C GLU A 600 -13.77 -0.92 38.92
N THR A 601 -12.46 -1.06 39.14
CA THR A 601 -11.52 0.04 39.40
C THR A 601 -10.75 0.50 38.16
N TRP A 602 -10.79 -0.25 37.06
CA TRP A 602 -10.10 0.08 35.82
C TRP A 602 -10.63 1.36 35.15
N ALA A 603 -9.69 2.19 34.73
CA ALA A 603 -9.85 3.33 33.83
C ALA A 603 -8.60 3.46 32.94
N PRO A 604 -8.69 4.04 31.73
CA PRO A 604 -7.52 4.29 30.90
C PRO A 604 -6.63 5.39 31.49
N SER A 605 -5.34 5.39 31.15
CA SER A 605 -4.37 6.40 31.62
C SER A 605 -4.71 7.85 31.23
N SER A 606 -5.50 8.04 30.17
CA SER A 606 -5.91 9.32 29.61
C SER A 606 -7.06 9.10 28.60
N PRO A 607 -7.85 10.14 28.24
CA PRO A 607 -8.81 10.05 27.13
C PRO A 607 -8.13 9.65 25.80
N ASN A 608 -6.92 10.16 25.55
CA ASN A 608 -6.11 9.85 24.37
C ASN A 608 -5.15 8.65 24.63
N ALA A 609 -5.61 7.64 25.38
CA ALA A 609 -4.80 6.44 25.63
C ALA A 609 -4.84 5.52 24.40
N GLU A 610 -3.66 5.08 23.95
CA GLU A 610 -3.48 4.18 22.79
C GLU A 610 -4.52 3.06 22.75
N ALA A 611 -5.04 2.76 21.55
CA ALA A 611 -6.07 1.74 21.37
C ALA A 611 -5.66 0.38 21.96
N SER A 612 -4.39 0.00 21.85
CA SER A 612 -3.78 -1.20 22.47
C SER A 612 -4.12 -1.38 23.96
N SER A 613 -4.26 -0.27 24.72
CA SER A 613 -4.57 -0.31 26.15
C SER A 613 -5.98 -0.85 26.48
N PHE A 614 -6.87 -0.93 25.48
CA PHE A 614 -8.22 -1.48 25.63
C PHE A 614 -8.27 -2.99 25.38
N TYR A 615 -7.24 -3.62 24.79
CA TYR A 615 -7.24 -5.05 24.42
C TYR A 615 -7.43 -5.98 25.64
N GLY A 616 -6.66 -5.78 26.70
CA GLY A 616 -6.78 -6.54 27.95
C GLY A 616 -8.14 -6.35 28.65
N PRO A 617 -8.61 -5.11 28.84
CA PRO A 617 -9.97 -4.81 29.30
C PRO A 617 -11.10 -5.43 28.46
N SER A 618 -10.96 -5.49 27.13
CA SER A 618 -11.92 -6.20 26.26
C SER A 618 -11.96 -7.69 26.55
N LEU A 619 -10.80 -8.35 26.64
CA LEU A 619 -10.72 -9.77 27.06
C LEU A 619 -11.40 -9.99 28.42
N ALA A 620 -11.22 -9.05 29.36
CA ALA A 620 -11.84 -9.14 30.67
C ALA A 620 -13.37 -9.02 30.62
N ILE A 621 -13.92 -8.10 29.84
CA ILE A 621 -15.37 -7.98 29.67
C ILE A 621 -15.95 -9.21 28.97
N LEU A 622 -15.24 -9.77 27.99
CA LEU A 622 -15.63 -11.03 27.35
C LEU A 622 -15.68 -12.18 28.37
N ALA A 623 -14.62 -12.37 29.16
CA ALA A 623 -14.56 -13.41 30.19
C ALA A 623 -15.62 -13.24 31.29
N LEU A 624 -15.86 -12.01 31.75
CA LEU A 624 -16.88 -11.70 32.75
C LEU A 624 -18.30 -11.88 32.20
N CYS A 625 -18.58 -11.43 30.97
CA CYS A 625 -19.85 -11.64 30.27
C CYS A 625 -20.19 -13.14 30.07
N GLN A 626 -19.17 -13.96 29.85
CA GLN A 626 -19.33 -15.41 29.75
C GLN A 626 -19.74 -16.07 31.07
N LYS A 627 -19.38 -15.47 32.22
CA LYS A 627 -19.75 -15.96 33.55
C LYS A 627 -21.02 -15.30 34.09
N ASN A 628 -21.02 -13.99 34.28
CA ASN A 628 -22.06 -13.22 34.98
C ASN A 628 -22.40 -11.94 34.19
N PRO A 629 -23.21 -12.02 33.12
CA PRO A 629 -23.50 -10.88 32.24
C PRO A 629 -24.15 -9.70 32.98
N GLU A 630 -25.08 -9.98 33.91
CA GLU A 630 -25.80 -8.97 34.67
C GLU A 630 -24.87 -8.08 35.51
N THR A 631 -23.95 -8.69 36.28
CA THR A 631 -22.98 -7.95 37.09
C THR A 631 -21.91 -7.27 36.25
N THR A 632 -21.71 -7.72 35.01
CA THR A 632 -20.78 -7.14 34.04
C THR A 632 -21.38 -5.91 33.33
N LEU A 633 -22.70 -5.79 33.27
CA LEU A 633 -23.41 -4.76 32.48
C LEU A 633 -22.99 -3.31 32.80
N PRO A 634 -22.83 -2.88 34.08
CA PRO A 634 -22.38 -1.53 34.40
C PRO A 634 -20.92 -1.27 33.99
N ILE A 635 -20.06 -2.30 34.16
CA ILE A 635 -18.63 -2.26 33.80
C ILE A 635 -18.49 -2.11 32.28
N ALA A 636 -19.21 -2.94 31.52
CA ALA A 636 -19.23 -2.92 30.07
C ALA A 636 -19.74 -1.58 29.51
N ALA A 637 -20.76 -0.97 30.13
CA ALA A 637 -21.27 0.33 29.71
C ALA A 637 -20.30 1.48 30.01
N ARG A 638 -19.60 1.46 31.15
CA ARG A 638 -18.52 2.41 31.42
C ARG A 638 -17.39 2.27 30.41
N PHE A 639 -17.00 1.03 30.10
CA PHE A 639 -16.00 0.72 29.07
C PHE A 639 -16.42 1.22 27.68
N ALA A 640 -17.65 0.93 27.24
CA ALA A 640 -18.17 1.38 25.95
C ALA A 640 -18.20 2.92 25.81
N LYS A 641 -18.65 3.63 26.86
CA LYS A 641 -18.59 5.11 26.90
C LYS A 641 -17.16 5.64 26.85
N THR A 642 -16.23 4.96 27.51
CA THR A 642 -14.79 5.31 27.49
C THR A 642 -14.18 5.11 26.11
N LEU A 643 -14.62 4.08 25.38
CA LEU A 643 -14.19 3.80 24.01
C LEU A 643 -14.68 4.87 23.02
N LEU A 644 -15.95 5.29 23.11
CA LEU A 644 -16.50 6.39 22.30
C LEU A 644 -15.81 7.74 22.54
N ALA A 645 -15.21 7.94 23.71
CA ALA A 645 -14.48 9.15 24.06
C ALA A 645 -12.99 9.12 23.68
N ASN A 646 -12.48 8.01 23.14
CA ASN A 646 -11.07 7.87 22.76
C ASN A 646 -10.84 8.37 21.33
N SER A 647 -9.83 9.21 21.14
CA SER A 647 -9.41 9.77 19.85
C SER A 647 -8.22 9.03 19.20
N SER A 648 -7.71 7.97 19.84
CA SER A 648 -6.48 7.29 19.43
C SER A 648 -6.64 6.50 18.13
N PRO A 649 -5.58 6.38 17.30
CA PRO A 649 -5.62 5.57 16.09
C PRO A 649 -6.04 4.11 16.34
N PHE A 650 -7.05 3.66 15.60
CA PHE A 650 -7.66 2.34 15.77
C PHE A 650 -6.70 1.18 15.46
N ASN A 651 -6.73 0.16 16.32
CA ASN A 651 -5.97 -1.08 16.22
C ASN A 651 -6.91 -2.28 15.99
N VAL A 652 -6.60 -3.13 14.99
CA VAL A 652 -7.49 -4.23 14.55
C VAL A 652 -7.66 -5.32 15.61
N ASP A 653 -6.60 -5.74 16.29
CA ASP A 653 -6.66 -6.75 17.35
C ASP A 653 -7.55 -6.29 18.53
N THR A 654 -7.39 -5.02 18.90
CA THR A 654 -8.21 -4.36 19.93
C THR A 654 -9.65 -4.27 19.49
N GLY A 655 -9.94 -3.74 18.31
CA GLY A 655 -11.29 -3.63 17.78
C GLY A 655 -11.98 -4.99 17.66
N ALA A 656 -11.25 -6.04 17.28
CA ALA A 656 -11.76 -7.40 17.27
C ALA A 656 -12.16 -7.88 18.67
N MET A 657 -11.31 -7.65 19.68
CA MET A 657 -11.65 -8.00 21.08
C MET A 657 -12.80 -7.16 21.64
N VAL A 658 -12.87 -5.86 21.32
CA VAL A 658 -14.01 -4.99 21.65
C VAL A 658 -15.29 -5.55 21.04
N THR A 659 -15.26 -5.92 19.75
CA THR A 659 -16.42 -6.48 19.05
C THR A 659 -16.87 -7.80 19.65
N LEU A 660 -15.97 -8.71 19.99
CA LEU A 660 -16.31 -9.97 20.68
C LEU A 660 -16.92 -9.70 22.06
N ALA A 661 -16.29 -8.85 22.87
CA ALA A 661 -16.74 -8.52 24.23
C ALA A 661 -18.12 -7.85 24.25
N LEU A 662 -18.32 -6.84 23.40
CA LEU A 662 -19.59 -6.11 23.32
C LEU A 662 -20.68 -6.91 22.59
N THR A 663 -20.34 -7.81 21.67
CA THR A 663 -21.32 -8.77 21.10
C THR A 663 -21.84 -9.72 22.18
N CYS A 664 -20.96 -10.24 23.06
CA CYS A 664 -21.39 -11.02 24.22
C CYS A 664 -22.39 -10.24 25.08
N MET A 665 -22.06 -8.99 25.42
CA MET A 665 -22.91 -8.14 26.26
C MET A 665 -24.23 -7.79 25.57
N TYR A 666 -24.21 -7.44 24.28
CA TYR A 666 -25.39 -7.09 23.47
C TYR A 666 -26.39 -8.25 23.37
N ASN A 667 -25.90 -9.49 23.30
CA ASN A 667 -26.72 -10.69 23.24
C ASN A 667 -27.23 -11.16 24.63
N LYS A 668 -26.75 -10.58 25.72
CA LYS A 668 -27.10 -10.94 27.10
C LYS A 668 -27.64 -9.77 27.95
N ILE A 669 -28.21 -8.76 27.31
CA ILE A 669 -28.91 -7.66 28.01
C ILE A 669 -30.18 -8.23 28.68
N PRO A 670 -30.41 -7.98 29.98
CA PRO A 670 -31.63 -8.43 30.65
C PRO A 670 -32.90 -7.74 30.14
N VAL A 671 -33.93 -8.55 29.90
CA VAL A 671 -35.26 -8.09 29.45
C VAL A 671 -35.81 -7.04 30.43
N GLY A 672 -36.18 -5.88 29.91
CA GLY A 672 -36.66 -4.72 30.69
C GLY A 672 -35.60 -3.66 31.04
N SER A 673 -34.31 -3.89 30.72
CA SER A 673 -33.24 -2.88 30.92
C SER A 673 -32.81 -2.14 29.64
N GLU A 674 -33.53 -2.35 28.54
CA GLU A 674 -32.85 -2.60 27.26
C GLU A 674 -32.39 -1.38 26.46
N GLU A 675 -33.18 -0.30 26.38
CA GLU A 675 -33.03 0.67 25.29
C GLU A 675 -31.71 1.45 25.35
N GLY A 676 -31.27 1.85 26.55
CA GLY A 676 -30.00 2.57 26.74
C GLY A 676 -28.75 1.71 26.48
N TYR A 677 -28.70 0.49 27.05
CA TYR A 677 -27.54 -0.41 26.90
C TYR A 677 -27.44 -0.97 25.47
N ARG A 678 -28.58 -1.36 24.86
CA ARG A 678 -28.62 -1.93 23.51
C ARG A 678 -28.22 -0.90 22.45
N THR A 679 -28.62 0.36 22.65
CA THR A 679 -28.19 1.48 21.80
C THR A 679 -26.70 1.77 21.97
N LEU A 680 -26.21 1.88 23.21
CA LEU A 680 -24.79 2.13 23.50
C LEU A 680 -23.86 1.07 22.90
N PHE A 681 -24.10 -0.21 23.19
CA PHE A 681 -23.29 -1.29 22.64
C PHE A 681 -23.48 -1.43 21.13
N GLY A 682 -24.70 -1.22 20.62
CA GLY A 682 -25.00 -1.24 19.21
C GLY A 682 -24.26 -0.16 18.40
N GLN A 683 -24.03 1.01 18.99
CA GLN A 683 -23.23 2.08 18.39
C GLN A 683 -21.75 1.69 18.34
N VAL A 684 -21.14 1.33 19.48
CA VAL A 684 -19.71 0.93 19.51
C VAL A 684 -19.43 -0.29 18.63
N LEU A 685 -20.36 -1.24 18.54
CA LEU A 685 -20.25 -2.38 17.64
C LEU A 685 -20.30 -1.96 16.17
N LYS A 686 -21.12 -0.97 15.80
CA LYS A 686 -21.15 -0.44 14.44
C LYS A 686 -19.81 0.23 14.10
N ASP A 687 -19.35 1.12 14.98
CA ASP A 687 -18.12 1.90 14.75
C ASP A 687 -16.89 0.99 14.66
N ALA A 688 -16.74 0.05 15.60
CA ALA A 688 -15.64 -0.91 15.60
C ALA A 688 -15.67 -1.85 14.38
N VAL A 689 -16.84 -2.27 13.91
CA VAL A 689 -16.96 -3.13 12.72
C VAL A 689 -16.69 -2.37 11.44
N GLU A 690 -17.13 -1.12 11.32
CA GLU A 690 -16.77 -0.26 10.19
C GLU A 690 -15.24 -0.05 10.14
N ASP A 691 -14.60 0.21 11.28
CA ASP A 691 -13.14 0.34 11.39
C ASP A 691 -12.38 -0.96 11.05
N ILE A 692 -12.89 -2.15 11.44
CA ILE A 692 -12.30 -3.42 11.01
C ILE A 692 -12.47 -3.59 9.49
N SER A 693 -13.66 -3.32 8.96
CA SER A 693 -13.99 -3.54 7.54
C SER A 693 -13.24 -2.59 6.60
N MET A 694 -13.02 -1.33 7.00
CA MET A 694 -12.13 -0.41 6.30
C MET A 694 -10.70 -0.97 6.16
N ARG A 695 -10.24 -1.78 7.11
CA ARG A 695 -8.89 -2.38 7.14
C ARG A 695 -8.77 -3.75 6.48
N ILE A 696 -9.83 -4.23 5.81
CA ILE A 696 -9.77 -5.39 4.89
C ILE A 696 -9.03 -4.98 3.61
N LYS A 697 -7.88 -5.61 3.36
CA LYS A 697 -7.04 -5.43 2.15
C LYS A 697 -7.53 -6.26 0.97
N ASP A 698 -7.07 -5.91 -0.22
CA ASP A 698 -7.43 -6.56 -1.49
C ASP A 698 -7.12 -8.05 -1.51
N ASN A 699 -6.01 -8.44 -0.87
CA ASN A 699 -5.63 -9.85 -0.74
C ASN A 699 -6.46 -10.60 0.32
N GLY A 700 -7.44 -9.97 0.97
CA GLY A 700 -8.27 -10.57 2.02
C GLY A 700 -7.71 -10.43 3.45
N ILE A 701 -6.45 -10.00 3.63
CA ILE A 701 -5.86 -9.82 4.96
C ILE A 701 -6.47 -8.60 5.66
N ILE A 702 -6.83 -8.74 6.95
CA ILE A 702 -7.51 -7.70 7.73
C ILE A 702 -6.52 -7.08 8.71
N GLY A 703 -6.08 -5.86 8.42
CA GLY A 703 -4.93 -5.23 9.10
C GLY A 703 -3.61 -5.90 8.71
N GLY A 704 -3.03 -6.68 9.61
CA GLY A 704 -1.89 -7.55 9.38
C GLY A 704 -2.25 -9.03 9.34
N ILE A 705 -1.32 -9.88 8.92
CA ILE A 705 -1.53 -11.35 8.84
C ILE A 705 -1.86 -11.96 10.22
N TYR A 706 -1.34 -11.39 11.30
CA TYR A 706 -1.57 -11.87 12.67
C TYR A 706 -2.88 -11.35 13.27
N SER A 707 -3.28 -10.11 12.98
CA SER A 707 -4.58 -9.56 13.41
C SER A 707 -5.78 -10.13 12.67
N THR A 708 -5.55 -10.73 11.49
CA THR A 708 -6.61 -11.26 10.62
C THR A 708 -7.45 -12.32 11.33
N GLY A 709 -6.85 -13.21 12.13
CA GLY A 709 -7.61 -14.26 12.83
C GLY A 709 -8.62 -13.69 13.83
N LEU A 710 -8.21 -12.72 14.64
CA LEU A 710 -9.12 -12.08 15.58
C LEU A 710 -10.21 -11.28 14.84
N ALA A 711 -9.87 -10.59 13.76
CA ALA A 711 -10.84 -9.88 12.93
C ALA A 711 -11.88 -10.82 12.28
N MET A 712 -11.48 -12.01 11.81
CA MET A 712 -12.41 -13.04 11.31
C MET A 712 -13.38 -13.50 12.41
N GLN A 713 -12.91 -13.67 13.65
CA GLN A 713 -13.80 -13.98 14.78
C GLN A 713 -14.81 -12.86 15.02
N ALA A 714 -14.39 -11.60 14.99
CA ALA A 714 -15.25 -10.44 15.22
C ALA A 714 -16.31 -10.24 14.12
N LEU A 715 -15.91 -10.28 12.85
CA LEU A 715 -16.81 -10.05 11.71
C LEU A 715 -17.81 -11.21 11.47
N SER A 716 -17.52 -12.41 11.98
CA SER A 716 -18.41 -13.58 11.85
C SER A 716 -19.50 -13.69 12.93
N VAL A 717 -19.51 -12.78 13.92
CA VAL A 717 -20.45 -12.83 15.06
C VAL A 717 -21.12 -11.49 15.39
N THR A 718 -20.63 -10.38 14.87
CA THR A 718 -21.22 -9.05 15.13
C THR A 718 -22.69 -8.97 14.70
N PRO A 719 -23.58 -8.37 15.51
CA PRO A 719 -24.97 -8.09 15.15
C PRO A 719 -25.12 -6.84 14.27
N LYS A 720 -24.01 -6.13 13.95
CA LYS A 720 -23.97 -4.93 13.11
C LYS A 720 -23.20 -5.23 11.82
N GLN A 721 -23.82 -4.90 10.69
CA GLN A 721 -23.19 -4.95 9.37
C GLN A 721 -22.43 -3.64 9.10
N SER A 722 -21.28 -3.74 8.44
CA SER A 722 -20.56 -2.60 7.86
C SER A 722 -21.07 -2.23 6.47
N ASN A 723 -20.79 -1.01 6.00
CA ASN A 723 -21.14 -0.61 4.63
C ASN A 723 -20.29 -1.36 3.58
N LYS A 724 -19.01 -1.64 3.92
CA LYS A 724 -18.13 -2.51 3.12
C LYS A 724 -18.40 -3.99 3.44
N GLU A 725 -18.78 -4.76 2.44
CA GLU A 725 -19.07 -6.20 2.58
C GLU A 725 -17.78 -7.02 2.81
N TRP A 726 -17.77 -7.87 3.84
CA TRP A 726 -16.63 -8.74 4.14
C TRP A 726 -16.70 -10.06 3.37
N ASN A 727 -15.84 -10.21 2.36
CA ASN A 727 -15.65 -11.48 1.68
C ASN A 727 -14.81 -12.46 2.54
N CYS A 728 -15.52 -13.23 3.38
CA CYS A 728 -14.94 -14.26 4.23
C CYS A 728 -14.10 -15.27 3.42
N LYS A 729 -14.60 -15.77 2.28
CA LYS A 729 -13.88 -16.77 1.47
C LYS A 729 -12.52 -16.25 0.99
N LYS A 730 -12.48 -15.02 0.48
CA LYS A 730 -11.22 -14.36 0.05
C LYS A 730 -10.22 -14.25 1.21
N THR A 731 -10.71 -13.95 2.41
CA THR A 731 -9.91 -13.92 3.64
C THR A 731 -9.35 -15.31 3.99
N MET A 732 -10.20 -16.34 3.91
CA MET A 732 -9.83 -17.73 4.18
C MET A 732 -8.75 -18.25 3.21
N ASP A 733 -8.95 -18.05 1.91
CA ASP A 733 -8.01 -18.48 0.87
C ASP A 733 -6.63 -17.79 1.04
N ALA A 734 -6.63 -16.51 1.43
CA ALA A 734 -5.41 -15.76 1.71
C ALA A 734 -4.64 -16.28 2.93
N VAL A 735 -5.35 -16.51 4.05
CA VAL A 735 -4.78 -17.10 5.26
C VAL A 735 -4.18 -18.48 4.97
N LEU A 736 -4.90 -19.33 4.24
CA LEU A 736 -4.42 -20.66 3.84
C LEU A 736 -3.16 -20.59 2.96
N ASN A 737 -3.00 -19.56 2.14
CA ASN A 737 -1.78 -19.34 1.37
C ASN A 737 -0.61 -18.87 2.25
N GLU A 738 -0.83 -17.95 3.20
CA GLU A 738 0.23 -17.55 4.17
C GLU A 738 0.65 -18.71 5.09
N ILE A 739 -0.26 -19.64 5.37
CA ILE A 739 0.06 -20.90 6.07
C ILE A 739 0.99 -21.78 5.23
N LYS A 740 0.71 -21.98 3.93
CA LYS A 740 1.59 -22.72 3.00
C LYS A 740 2.98 -22.09 2.88
N LEU A 741 3.03 -20.75 2.90
CA LEU A 741 4.28 -19.97 2.95
C LEU A 741 5.00 -20.04 4.32
N GLY A 742 4.43 -20.75 5.29
CA GLY A 742 5.03 -21.03 6.59
C GLY A 742 5.07 -19.84 7.55
N LYS A 743 4.20 -18.83 7.39
CA LYS A 743 4.15 -17.64 8.27
C LYS A 743 3.57 -17.93 9.66
N PHE A 744 2.76 -18.98 9.79
CA PHE A 744 2.12 -19.42 11.03
C PHE A 744 2.86 -20.62 11.64
N ARG A 745 4.08 -20.37 12.15
CA ARG A 745 4.88 -21.35 12.93
C ARG A 745 4.89 -21.07 14.42
N ASN A 746 4.53 -19.85 14.84
CA ASN A 746 4.49 -19.47 16.24
C ASN A 746 3.19 -20.01 16.88
N PRO A 747 3.22 -20.76 18.00
CA PRO A 747 2.03 -21.33 18.62
C PRO A 747 0.94 -20.31 18.96
N MET A 748 1.32 -19.08 19.36
CA MET A 748 0.36 -18.01 19.64
C MET A 748 -0.31 -17.49 18.37
N SER A 749 0.46 -17.34 17.28
CA SER A 749 -0.12 -16.98 15.97
C SER A 749 -1.11 -18.03 15.46
N ILE A 750 -0.86 -19.31 15.74
CA ILE A 750 -1.77 -20.41 15.41
C ILE A 750 -3.02 -20.33 16.30
N ALA A 751 -2.86 -20.10 17.61
CA ALA A 751 -3.97 -20.00 18.56
C ALA A 751 -4.96 -18.85 18.27
N GLN A 752 -4.54 -17.79 17.58
CA GLN A 752 -5.42 -16.69 17.18
C GLN A 752 -6.21 -16.98 15.89
N ILE A 753 -5.65 -17.75 14.95
CA ILE A 753 -6.28 -18.04 13.63
C ILE A 753 -7.05 -19.36 13.61
N LEU A 754 -6.57 -20.38 14.35
CA LEU A 754 -7.14 -21.73 14.35
C LEU A 754 -8.63 -21.79 14.70
N PRO A 755 -9.17 -21.01 15.66
CA PRO A 755 -10.62 -20.95 15.89
C PRO A 755 -11.37 -20.57 14.62
N SER A 756 -10.96 -19.52 13.91
CA SER A 756 -11.62 -19.05 12.68
C SER A 756 -11.55 -20.06 11.54
N LEU A 757 -10.43 -20.78 11.40
CA LEU A 757 -10.28 -21.85 10.40
C LEU A 757 -11.29 -22.99 10.61
N LYS A 758 -11.67 -23.25 11.87
CA LYS A 758 -12.66 -24.28 12.26
C LYS A 758 -14.06 -23.70 12.54
N GLY A 759 -14.35 -22.46 12.13
CA GLY A 759 -15.66 -21.83 12.29
C GLY A 759 -16.04 -21.49 13.75
N LYS A 760 -15.04 -21.35 14.62
CA LYS A 760 -15.16 -21.05 16.05
C LYS A 760 -14.64 -19.65 16.38
N THR A 761 -15.06 -19.14 17.51
CA THR A 761 -14.65 -17.85 18.08
C THR A 761 -14.49 -17.97 19.60
N TYR A 762 -13.91 -16.96 20.23
CA TYR A 762 -13.87 -16.91 21.70
C TYR A 762 -15.26 -16.82 22.35
N LEU A 763 -16.33 -16.46 21.61
CA LEU A 763 -17.72 -16.55 22.12
C LEU A 763 -18.19 -18.01 22.31
N ASP A 764 -17.61 -18.97 21.59
CA ASP A 764 -17.96 -20.38 21.68
C ASP A 764 -17.35 -21.08 22.92
N VAL A 765 -16.49 -20.40 23.70
CA VAL A 765 -15.81 -20.93 24.91
C VAL A 765 -16.76 -21.54 25.96
N PRO A 766 -17.93 -20.95 26.29
CA PRO A 766 -18.87 -21.57 27.24
C PRO A 766 -19.59 -22.81 26.68
N HIS A 767 -19.42 -23.11 25.40
CA HIS A 767 -20.12 -24.19 24.68
C HIS A 767 -19.18 -25.33 24.26
N THR A 768 -17.93 -25.34 24.74
CA THR A 768 -16.98 -26.44 24.50
C THR A 768 -17.42 -27.72 25.20
N SER A 769 -17.50 -28.82 24.46
CA SER A 769 -17.69 -30.14 25.05
C SER A 769 -16.37 -30.65 25.61
N CYS A 770 -16.38 -31.13 26.86
CA CYS A 770 -15.21 -31.72 27.52
C CYS A 770 -15.31 -33.26 27.62
N SER A 771 -16.15 -33.89 26.79
CA SER A 771 -16.28 -35.35 26.72
C SER A 771 -15.02 -36.00 26.14
N PRO A 772 -14.63 -37.20 26.60
CA PRO A 772 -13.33 -37.80 26.32
C PRO A 772 -13.29 -38.66 25.04
N ASP A 773 -14.07 -38.31 24.01
CA ASP A 773 -14.01 -39.01 22.71
C ASP A 773 -12.88 -38.40 21.87
N PRO A 774 -11.77 -39.13 21.63
CA PRO A 774 -10.64 -38.59 20.88
C PRO A 774 -10.98 -38.51 19.39
N GLU A 775 -10.81 -37.33 18.79
CA GLU A 775 -10.61 -37.28 17.34
C GLU A 775 -9.33 -38.04 17.01
N VAL A 776 -9.44 -39.07 16.16
CA VAL A 776 -8.32 -39.93 15.80
C VAL A 776 -7.24 -39.07 15.10
N PRO A 777 -6.00 -39.01 15.61
CA PRO A 777 -4.96 -38.20 15.00
C PRO A 777 -4.73 -38.61 13.54
N PRO A 778 -4.71 -37.67 12.58
CA PRO A 778 -4.48 -38.02 11.19
C PRO A 778 -3.08 -38.60 10.99
N THR A 779 -2.99 -39.70 10.22
CA THR A 779 -1.71 -40.34 9.89
C THR A 779 -0.83 -39.34 9.14
N LEU A 780 0.28 -38.90 9.75
CA LEU A 780 1.16 -37.90 9.15
C LEU A 780 1.67 -38.37 7.78
N PRO A 781 1.58 -37.55 6.73
CA PRO A 781 2.55 -37.60 5.66
C PRO A 781 3.91 -37.27 6.26
N ASN A 782 4.90 -38.16 6.11
CA ASN A 782 6.30 -37.86 6.40
C ASN A 782 6.85 -36.88 5.36
N HIS A 783 6.38 -35.63 5.38
CA HIS A 783 7.13 -34.52 4.82
C HIS A 783 8.20 -34.16 5.86
N PRO A 784 9.49 -34.47 5.61
CA PRO A 784 10.54 -33.94 6.46
C PRO A 784 10.43 -32.43 6.38
N SER A 785 10.16 -31.78 7.52
CA SER A 785 10.36 -30.34 7.63
C SER A 785 11.77 -30.07 7.13
N PRO A 786 11.97 -29.21 6.12
CA PRO A 786 13.33 -28.89 5.67
C PRO A 786 14.03 -28.24 6.85
N VAL A 787 14.89 -29.01 7.51
CA VAL A 787 15.89 -28.51 8.45
C VAL A 787 16.55 -27.35 7.70
N PRO A 788 16.53 -26.11 8.23
CA PRO A 788 17.01 -24.96 7.49
C PRO A 788 18.47 -25.23 7.14
N THR A 789 18.70 -25.54 5.86
CA THR A 789 20.01 -25.90 5.35
C THR A 789 20.87 -24.67 5.57
N MET A 790 21.80 -24.76 6.52
CA MET A 790 22.59 -23.63 6.97
C MET A 790 23.25 -22.98 5.76
N GLY A 791 22.74 -21.82 5.36
CA GLY A 791 23.32 -21.08 4.25
C GLY A 791 24.69 -20.49 4.63
N PRO A 792 25.35 -19.80 3.69
CA PRO A 792 26.59 -19.10 3.98
C PRO A 792 26.41 -18.11 5.13
N ASN A 793 27.51 -17.76 5.79
CA ASN A 793 27.49 -16.71 6.80
C ASN A 793 27.11 -15.38 6.14
N ILE A 794 26.11 -14.71 6.69
CA ILE A 794 25.70 -13.34 6.37
C ILE A 794 26.20 -12.42 7.46
N THR A 795 26.50 -11.17 7.10
CA THR A 795 26.83 -10.13 8.08
C THR A 795 25.62 -9.20 8.23
N VAL A 796 25.12 -9.10 9.45
CA VAL A 796 23.99 -8.26 9.85
C VAL A 796 24.55 -7.04 10.58
N LYS A 797 24.23 -5.84 10.08
CA LYS A 797 24.55 -4.58 10.73
C LYS A 797 23.49 -4.27 11.78
N TYR A 798 23.83 -4.45 13.06
CA TYR A 798 22.91 -4.27 14.18
C TYR A 798 23.21 -2.97 14.92
N THR A 799 22.19 -2.12 15.09
CA THR A 799 22.30 -0.83 15.78
C THR A 799 21.35 -0.80 16.98
N ILE A 800 21.86 -0.33 18.12
CA ILE A 800 21.07 0.00 19.31
C ILE A 800 21.09 1.51 19.53
N ASN A 801 19.91 2.09 19.78
CA ASN A 801 19.72 3.53 19.89
C ASN A 801 18.79 3.84 21.07
N ASN A 802 19.20 4.74 21.96
CA ASN A 802 18.35 5.32 23.00
C ASN A 802 18.35 6.85 22.91
N GLN A 803 17.17 7.44 22.84
CA GLN A 803 16.94 8.88 22.70
C GLN A 803 16.06 9.46 23.83
N LEU A 804 15.75 8.66 24.87
CA LEU A 804 14.86 9.05 25.96
C LEU A 804 15.61 9.82 27.06
N ARG A 805 14.87 10.69 27.78
CA ARG A 805 15.42 11.71 28.70
C ARG A 805 16.33 11.13 29.79
N GLY A 806 17.47 11.81 29.97
CA GLY A 806 18.52 11.51 30.94
C GLY A 806 19.86 11.70 30.23
N VAL A 807 20.57 12.80 30.52
CA VAL A 807 21.70 13.28 29.69
C VAL A 807 22.86 12.27 29.64
N GLU A 808 22.91 11.33 30.57
CA GLU A 808 23.92 10.26 30.68
C GLU A 808 23.55 8.95 29.96
N LEU A 809 22.35 8.84 29.37
CA LEU A 809 21.80 7.59 28.81
C LEU A 809 21.58 7.61 27.29
N LEU A 810 21.89 8.71 26.61
CA LEU A 810 21.82 8.79 25.15
C LEU A 810 22.93 7.96 24.52
N PHE A 811 22.57 7.00 23.67
CA PHE A 811 23.56 6.23 22.91
C PHE A 811 23.06 5.81 21.55
N ASN A 812 23.99 5.67 20.61
CA ASN A 812 23.77 5.07 19.30
C ASN A 812 25.01 4.25 18.94
N PHE A 813 24.91 2.92 19.03
CA PHE A 813 26.03 2.01 18.80
C PHE A 813 25.67 0.99 17.72
N THR A 814 26.60 0.76 16.79
CA THR A 814 26.44 -0.21 15.70
C THR A 814 27.54 -1.27 15.75
N ILE A 815 27.17 -2.53 15.47
CA ILE A 815 28.10 -3.66 15.35
C ILE A 815 27.73 -4.55 14.18
N ASP A 816 28.75 -5.03 13.47
CA ASP A 816 28.59 -6.01 12.39
C ASP A 816 28.70 -7.42 12.95
N VAL A 817 27.63 -8.20 12.81
CA VAL A 817 27.46 -9.52 13.42
C VAL A 817 27.35 -10.57 12.31
N SER A 818 28.25 -11.55 12.30
CA SER A 818 28.25 -12.60 11.29
C SER A 818 27.47 -13.82 11.82
N VAL A 819 26.31 -14.08 11.25
CA VAL A 819 25.42 -15.22 11.59
C VAL A 819 25.20 -16.08 10.36
N LYS A 820 24.64 -17.28 10.50
CA LYS A 820 24.32 -18.13 9.34
C LYS A 820 23.05 -17.63 8.65
N SER A 821 23.00 -17.69 7.32
CA SER A 821 21.77 -17.38 6.60
C SER A 821 20.65 -18.33 7.04
N GLY A 822 19.52 -17.74 7.46
CA GLY A 822 18.41 -18.45 8.11
C GLY A 822 18.42 -18.45 9.65
N SER A 823 19.41 -17.83 10.31
CA SER A 823 19.34 -17.52 11.75
C SER A 823 18.21 -16.53 12.06
N VAL A 824 17.58 -16.67 13.22
CA VAL A 824 16.58 -15.71 13.75
C VAL A 824 17.26 -14.50 14.39
N LEU A 825 16.53 -13.40 14.56
CA LEU A 825 17.07 -12.14 15.10
C LEU A 825 17.67 -12.30 16.51
N LEU A 826 17.14 -13.21 17.33
CA LEU A 826 17.72 -13.54 18.64
C LEU A 826 19.20 -13.96 18.55
N VAL A 827 19.58 -14.74 17.54
CA VAL A 827 20.98 -15.18 17.33
C VAL A 827 21.90 -13.99 16.99
N VAL A 828 21.37 -12.95 16.33
CA VAL A 828 22.12 -11.71 16.06
C VAL A 828 22.41 -10.97 17.36
N LEU A 829 21.45 -10.94 18.30
CA LEU A 829 21.64 -10.34 19.62
C LEU A 829 22.63 -11.13 20.47
N GLU A 830 22.50 -12.46 20.50
CA GLU A 830 23.41 -13.36 21.21
C GLU A 830 24.85 -13.17 20.74
N GLU A 831 25.08 -13.14 19.43
CA GLU A 831 26.40 -12.89 18.84
C GLU A 831 26.87 -11.44 19.03
N ALA A 832 25.99 -10.44 19.03
CA ALA A 832 26.34 -9.05 19.36
C ALA A 832 26.81 -8.92 20.80
N GLN A 833 26.05 -9.45 21.76
CA GLN A 833 26.40 -9.51 23.18
C GLN A 833 27.70 -10.28 23.42
N ARG A 834 27.91 -11.41 22.72
CA ARG A 834 29.12 -12.22 22.80
C ARG A 834 30.35 -11.48 22.25
N LYS A 835 30.19 -10.64 21.22
CA LYS A 835 31.27 -9.80 20.67
C LYS A 835 31.55 -8.56 21.53
N ASN A 836 30.53 -7.93 22.10
CA ASN A 836 30.67 -6.67 22.85
C ASN A 836 29.59 -6.52 23.92
N SER A 837 30.01 -6.34 25.18
CA SER A 837 29.13 -6.17 26.34
C SER A 837 28.19 -4.95 26.30
N THR A 838 28.45 -3.96 25.45
CA THR A 838 27.54 -2.83 25.20
C THR A 838 26.22 -3.28 24.57
N PHE A 839 26.23 -4.38 23.81
CA PHE A 839 25.04 -4.97 23.18
C PHE A 839 24.40 -6.05 24.04
N LYS A 840 24.70 -6.08 25.34
CA LYS A 840 24.05 -7.02 26.25
C LYS A 840 22.55 -6.73 26.36
N PHE A 841 21.76 -7.78 26.47
CA PHE A 841 20.31 -7.70 26.49
C PHE A 841 19.73 -8.73 27.46
N GLU A 842 18.50 -8.48 27.91
CA GLU A 842 17.72 -9.40 28.72
C GLU A 842 16.39 -9.66 28.00
N THR A 843 15.83 -10.85 28.19
CA THR A 843 14.55 -11.24 27.59
C THR A 843 13.56 -11.71 28.63
N THR A 844 12.32 -11.25 28.50
CA THR A 844 11.17 -11.76 29.26
C THR A 844 10.40 -12.74 28.39
N MET A 845 10.00 -13.89 28.93
CA MET A 845 9.20 -14.87 28.19
C MET A 845 7.71 -14.50 28.24
N THR A 846 7.05 -14.45 27.09
CA THR A 846 5.63 -14.12 26.94
C THR A 846 4.86 -15.22 26.19
N SER A 847 3.54 -15.06 26.04
CA SER A 847 2.72 -15.92 25.17
C SER A 847 3.24 -15.98 23.72
N TRP A 848 3.84 -14.91 23.20
CA TRP A 848 4.37 -14.84 21.84
C TRP A 848 5.82 -15.34 21.71
N GLY A 849 6.53 -15.51 22.83
CA GLY A 849 7.94 -15.91 22.89
C GLY A 849 8.78 -14.94 23.73
N PRO A 850 10.12 -15.01 23.62
CA PRO A 850 11.00 -14.05 24.27
C PRO A 850 10.90 -12.66 23.62
N ILE A 851 10.48 -11.67 24.41
CA ILE A 851 10.61 -10.24 24.08
C ILE A 851 11.88 -9.68 24.73
N VAL A 852 12.56 -8.74 24.09
CA VAL A 852 13.72 -8.06 24.68
C VAL A 852 13.23 -6.98 25.64
N SER A 853 13.38 -7.26 26.94
CA SER A 853 12.94 -6.38 28.02
C SER A 853 14.03 -5.42 28.49
N SER A 854 15.30 -5.63 28.13
CA SER A 854 16.40 -4.72 28.43
C SER A 854 17.48 -4.76 27.36
N ILE A 855 18.09 -3.61 27.03
CA ILE A 855 19.33 -3.52 26.25
C ILE A 855 20.26 -2.55 26.96
N ASN A 856 21.54 -2.92 27.10
CA ASN A 856 22.57 -2.10 27.72
C ASN A 856 22.21 -1.60 29.15
N ASN A 857 21.56 -2.46 29.95
CA ASN A 857 20.95 -2.16 31.27
C ASN A 857 19.72 -1.25 31.28
N ILE A 858 19.25 -0.74 30.13
CA ILE A 858 18.04 0.07 30.08
C ILE A 858 16.85 -0.87 29.82
N ALA A 859 16.10 -1.14 30.89
CA ALA A 859 14.88 -1.93 30.84
C ALA A 859 13.71 -1.13 30.24
N GLU A 860 12.78 -1.86 29.62
CA GLU A 860 11.46 -1.34 29.29
C GLU A 860 10.70 -0.93 30.56
N ASN A 861 9.74 -0.02 30.41
CA ASN A 861 8.95 0.47 31.53
C ASN A 861 7.53 0.78 31.07
N VAL A 862 6.61 -0.12 31.43
CA VAL A 862 5.18 -0.05 31.10
C VAL A 862 4.53 1.21 31.67
N ASN A 863 4.94 1.68 32.85
CA ASN A 863 4.41 2.91 33.46
C ASN A 863 4.83 4.16 32.67
N HIS A 864 6.00 4.13 32.02
CA HIS A 864 6.50 5.22 31.18
C HIS A 864 6.14 5.05 29.70
N LYS A 865 5.48 3.94 29.33
CA LYS A 865 5.18 3.54 27.93
C LYS A 865 6.43 3.42 27.04
N THR A 866 7.55 3.00 27.61
CA THR A 866 8.84 2.85 26.91
C THR A 866 9.19 1.38 26.71
N TYR A 867 9.50 0.96 25.48
CA TYR A 867 9.84 -0.41 25.10
C TYR A 867 10.89 -0.44 23.99
N TRP A 868 11.49 -1.60 23.72
CA TRP A 868 12.48 -1.78 22.65
C TRP A 868 11.80 -2.12 21.31
N GLN A 869 11.73 -1.14 20.41
CA GLN A 869 11.20 -1.32 19.07
C GLN A 869 12.27 -1.81 18.08
N PHE A 870 11.98 -2.89 17.34
CA PHE A 870 12.87 -3.43 16.31
C PHE A 870 12.45 -2.98 14.91
N LEU A 871 13.43 -2.48 14.16
CA LEU A 871 13.27 -1.89 12.83
C LEU A 871 14.15 -2.63 11.82
N SER A 872 13.65 -2.85 10.61
CA SER A 872 14.47 -3.10 9.43
C SER A 872 14.63 -1.77 8.68
N GLY A 873 15.82 -1.18 8.75
CA GLY A 873 16.02 0.21 8.32
C GLY A 873 15.18 1.17 9.16
N LYS A 874 14.12 1.73 8.56
CA LYS A 874 13.13 2.60 9.24
C LYS A 874 11.78 1.91 9.52
N THR A 875 11.58 0.67 9.08
CA THR A 875 10.27 0.00 9.12
C THR A 875 10.18 -0.97 10.30
N PRO A 876 9.17 -0.85 11.19
CA PRO A 876 8.93 -1.81 12.27
C PRO A 876 8.78 -3.26 11.81
N LEU A 877 9.32 -4.19 12.59
CA LEU A 877 9.19 -5.62 12.31
C LEU A 877 7.81 -6.15 12.73
N ASN A 878 7.18 -6.91 11.84
CA ASN A 878 5.84 -7.50 12.04
C ASN A 878 5.87 -8.84 12.81
N GLN A 879 7.00 -9.24 13.39
CA GLN A 879 7.20 -10.52 14.09
C GLN A 879 8.14 -10.32 15.29
N GLU A 880 7.82 -10.95 16.41
CA GLU A 880 8.75 -11.12 17.53
C GLU A 880 9.77 -12.23 17.27
N MET A 881 10.89 -12.18 18.00
CA MET A 881 12.19 -12.72 17.59
C MET A 881 12.32 -14.23 17.43
N ALA A 882 11.36 -14.99 17.96
CA ALA A 882 11.37 -16.45 17.89
C ALA A 882 10.63 -17.03 16.67
N ALA A 883 10.02 -16.18 15.82
CA ALA A 883 9.52 -16.64 14.52
C ALA A 883 10.67 -16.87 13.54
N GLY A 884 10.65 -18.01 12.85
CA GLY A 884 11.68 -18.39 11.87
C GLY A 884 11.85 -17.39 10.72
N PRO A 885 13.01 -17.40 10.03
CA PRO A 885 13.39 -16.37 9.07
C PRO A 885 12.37 -16.20 7.93
N ARG A 886 12.15 -14.96 7.50
CA ARG A 886 11.57 -14.70 6.18
C ARG A 886 12.50 -15.28 5.11
N ARG A 887 11.96 -16.16 4.25
CA ARG A 887 12.47 -16.27 2.88
C ARG A 887 11.79 -15.20 2.04
N GLU A 888 12.57 -14.27 1.54
CA GLU A 888 12.34 -13.70 0.21
C GLU A 888 12.96 -14.65 -0.83
N PRO A 889 12.43 -14.71 -2.07
CA PRO A 889 12.95 -15.61 -3.09
C PRO A 889 14.24 -15.06 -3.69
N GLN A 890 15.37 -15.22 -3.00
CA GLN A 890 16.68 -15.13 -3.64
C GLN A 890 17.08 -16.49 -4.23
N ALA A 891 17.27 -16.50 -5.54
CA ALA A 891 17.67 -17.67 -6.30
C ALA A 891 19.19 -17.86 -6.27
N TRP A 892 19.60 -19.02 -5.72
CA TRP A 892 20.76 -19.82 -6.13
C TRP A 892 22.21 -19.31 -5.94
N LEU A 893 22.87 -20.01 -5.01
CA LEU A 893 24.21 -20.60 -5.11
C LEU A 893 25.45 -19.67 -5.18
N CYS A 894 26.33 -19.83 -4.19
CA CYS A 894 27.76 -19.61 -4.36
C CYS A 894 28.50 -20.95 -4.17
N SER A 895 29.11 -21.46 -5.25
CA SER A 895 30.05 -22.57 -5.18
C SER A 895 31.49 -22.06 -5.16
N ARG A 896 32.25 -22.51 -4.15
CA ARG A 896 33.72 -22.72 -4.15
C ARG A 896 34.66 -21.54 -4.42
N LEU A 897 35.56 -21.34 -3.46
CA LEU A 897 37.00 -21.18 -3.66
C LEU A 897 37.69 -22.14 -2.66
N GLN A 898 38.84 -22.80 -2.93
CA GLN A 898 39.64 -22.88 -4.15
C GLN A 898 40.50 -24.17 -4.17
N SER A 899 40.82 -24.63 -5.39
CA SER A 899 41.97 -25.45 -5.85
C SER A 899 42.92 -26.17 -4.87
N PHE A 900 43.32 -27.41 -5.22
CA PHE A 900 44.71 -27.73 -5.64
C PHE A 900 44.83 -29.09 -6.39
N ASN A 901 45.62 -29.13 -7.48
CA ASN A 901 46.30 -30.24 -8.18
C ASN A 901 45.73 -31.69 -8.13
N CYS A 902 45.62 -32.48 -9.21
CA CYS A 902 46.69 -32.76 -10.19
C CYS A 902 46.24 -33.61 -11.42
N ARG A 903 46.90 -33.39 -12.56
CA ARG A 903 47.14 -34.25 -13.77
C ARG A 903 46.15 -35.36 -14.21
N ARG A 904 45.74 -35.27 -15.49
CA ARG A 904 45.39 -36.43 -16.35
C ARG A 904 46.55 -37.43 -16.44
N LYS A 905 46.23 -38.73 -16.45
CA LYS A 905 46.99 -39.77 -17.18
C LYS A 905 46.02 -40.78 -17.80
N ILE A 906 46.39 -41.31 -18.96
CA ILE A 906 45.57 -42.16 -19.84
C ILE A 906 46.08 -43.61 -19.72
N ASN A 907 45.22 -44.63 -19.53
CA ASN A 907 45.07 -45.75 -20.49
C ASN A 907 44.08 -46.90 -20.15
N SER A 908 43.52 -47.46 -21.23
CA SER A 908 43.13 -48.86 -21.54
C SER A 908 42.33 -49.78 -20.58
N ARG A 909 41.15 -50.21 -21.08
CA ARG A 909 40.53 -51.57 -21.09
C ARG A 909 41.08 -52.66 -20.14
N TYR A 910 40.21 -53.32 -19.37
CA TYR A 910 39.56 -54.62 -19.72
C TYR A 910 38.60 -55.12 -18.61
N GLN A 911 37.63 -55.97 -18.99
CA GLN A 911 36.84 -56.94 -18.19
C GLN A 911 36.22 -56.53 -16.83
N GLY A 912 34.92 -56.82 -16.67
CA GLY A 912 34.25 -56.83 -15.36
C GLY A 912 34.17 -58.23 -14.74
N ILE A 913 33.90 -58.30 -13.43
CA ILE A 913 33.17 -59.37 -12.72
C ILE A 913 33.07 -59.02 -11.22
N ARG A 914 31.90 -59.31 -10.61
CA ARG A 914 31.58 -59.42 -9.17
C ARG A 914 31.99 -58.28 -8.20
N LEU A 915 30.96 -57.65 -7.62
CA LEU A 915 31.02 -57.09 -6.28
C LEU A 915 31.18 -58.21 -5.24
N GLY A 916 32.10 -58.05 -4.30
CA GLY A 916 32.27 -58.91 -3.14
C GLY A 916 32.77 -58.11 -1.93
N CYS A 917 32.09 -58.25 -0.80
CA CYS A 917 32.45 -57.56 0.44
C CYS A 917 33.32 -58.45 1.34
N GLN A 918 34.46 -57.91 1.83
CA GLN A 918 35.22 -58.24 3.05
C GLN A 918 36.61 -57.58 2.91
N GLY A 919 37.27 -57.05 3.95
CA GLY A 919 36.91 -56.90 5.37
C GLY A 919 38.12 -56.42 6.19
N ALA A 920 37.98 -56.46 7.53
CA ALA A 920 39.00 -56.29 8.59
C ALA A 920 39.08 -54.91 9.31
N TRP A 921 38.74 -54.96 10.61
CA TRP A 921 39.16 -54.02 11.65
C TRP A 921 40.59 -54.36 12.15
N PRO A 922 41.22 -53.47 12.93
CA PRO A 922 41.43 -53.85 14.34
C PRO A 922 41.12 -52.72 15.34
N ALA A 923 41.02 -53.07 16.63
CA ALA A 923 40.69 -52.18 17.75
C ALA A 923 41.86 -52.03 18.74
N CYS A 924 41.86 -50.93 19.54
CA CYS A 924 41.98 -50.92 21.03
C CYS A 924 42.63 -49.66 21.67
N LYS A 925 41.81 -48.95 22.48
CA LYS A 925 42.07 -48.31 23.79
C LYS A 925 43.08 -47.13 23.99
N PRO A 926 42.94 -46.34 25.09
CA PRO A 926 43.61 -45.03 25.28
C PRO A 926 44.56 -44.93 26.52
N PRO A 927 45.31 -43.81 26.66
CA PRO A 927 45.86 -43.28 27.92
C PRO A 927 45.15 -41.97 28.34
N HIS A 928 44.77 -41.70 29.60
CA HIS A 928 45.52 -41.52 30.88
C HIS A 928 46.08 -40.10 31.15
N ALA A 929 45.95 -39.67 32.41
CA ALA A 929 46.30 -38.34 32.94
C ALA A 929 47.30 -38.43 34.13
N PRO A 930 47.88 -37.29 34.59
CA PRO A 930 48.36 -37.09 35.98
C PRO A 930 47.53 -36.00 36.72
N ARG A 931 47.08 -36.16 37.98
CA ARG A 931 47.81 -36.07 39.28
C ARG A 931 48.62 -34.76 39.46
N SER A 932 48.60 -34.03 40.59
CA SER A 932 47.89 -34.17 41.89
C SER A 932 48.18 -32.94 42.79
N GLY A 933 47.27 -32.56 43.70
CA GLY A 933 47.60 -31.57 44.77
C GLY A 933 46.43 -31.14 45.67
N ARG A 934 46.57 -31.34 46.99
CA ARG A 934 45.72 -30.77 48.08
C ARG A 934 46.68 -30.51 49.27
N PRO A 935 46.41 -29.50 50.13
CA PRO A 935 45.69 -29.82 51.36
C PRO A 935 44.66 -28.77 51.84
N THR A 936 43.88 -29.24 52.82
CA THR A 936 42.82 -28.64 53.68
C THR A 936 43.36 -27.61 54.70
N PRO A 937 42.54 -26.90 55.54
CA PRO A 937 41.15 -27.17 56.00
C PRO A 937 40.19 -25.95 55.78
N GLN A 938 39.05 -25.69 56.45
CA GLN A 938 38.42 -26.24 57.67
C GLN A 938 36.90 -25.93 57.76
N GLY A 939 36.11 -26.78 58.43
CA GLY A 939 34.85 -26.37 59.13
C GLY A 939 33.52 -26.98 58.64
N ASN A 940 32.72 -27.52 59.57
CA ASN A 940 31.39 -28.16 59.42
C ASN A 940 30.75 -28.25 60.84
N PRO A 941 29.45 -28.54 61.09
CA PRO A 941 28.17 -28.27 60.41
C PRO A 941 27.16 -27.47 61.31
N HIS A 942 25.84 -27.60 61.05
CA HIS A 942 24.62 -27.12 61.77
C HIS A 942 24.03 -25.79 61.25
N LEU A 943 22.69 -25.62 61.08
CA LEU A 943 21.53 -26.45 61.46
C LEU A 943 20.38 -26.34 60.40
N ILE A 944 19.36 -27.19 60.53
CA ILE A 944 18.21 -27.35 59.61
C ILE A 944 16.92 -26.79 60.25
N ARG A 945 15.97 -26.34 59.42
CA ARG A 945 14.56 -25.94 59.71
C ARG A 945 14.36 -24.70 60.59
N ASP A 946 13.66 -23.69 60.04
CA ASP A 946 12.22 -23.50 60.31
C ASP A 946 11.63 -22.40 59.41
N ALA A 947 10.65 -22.75 58.58
CA ALA A 947 9.93 -21.84 57.69
C ALA A 947 8.44 -22.21 57.60
N LEU A 948 7.81 -22.38 58.77
CA LEU A 948 6.36 -22.60 58.93
C LEU A 948 5.84 -21.89 60.19
N GLN A 949 5.57 -20.59 60.08
CA GLN A 949 4.52 -19.83 60.82
C GLN A 949 4.56 -18.36 60.38
N GLY A 950 3.40 -17.73 60.20
CA GLY A 950 3.30 -16.44 59.49
C GLY A 950 2.86 -15.25 60.33
N LYS A 951 3.44 -14.08 60.00
CA LYS A 951 2.98 -12.69 60.31
C LYS A 951 3.01 -12.27 61.80
N PRO A 952 2.88 -10.95 62.11
CA PRO A 952 3.56 -9.79 61.51
C PRO A 952 4.06 -8.75 62.55
N ALA A 953 5.03 -7.89 62.21
CA ALA A 953 5.21 -6.55 62.83
C ALA A 953 6.21 -5.67 62.06
N GLY A 954 5.97 -4.35 62.01
CA GLY A 954 7.02 -3.32 61.83
C GLY A 954 7.34 -2.66 63.20
N PRO A 955 7.91 -1.44 63.28
CA PRO A 955 8.36 -0.53 62.23
C PRO A 955 9.83 -0.04 62.36
N HIS A 956 10.23 0.88 61.46
CA HIS A 956 11.33 1.87 61.50
C HIS A 956 12.05 2.17 62.85
N PRO A 957 13.36 2.54 62.87
CA PRO A 957 13.77 3.82 62.23
C PRO A 957 15.19 3.94 61.64
N CYS A 958 15.25 4.60 60.48
CA CYS A 958 16.23 5.66 60.18
C CYS A 958 15.50 6.71 59.33
N THR A 959 15.04 7.78 59.99
CA THR A 959 14.51 9.02 59.39
C THR A 959 15.58 9.67 58.50
N ARG A 960 15.28 10.15 57.29
CA ARG A 960 14.53 11.39 56.93
C ARG A 960 15.11 12.66 57.58
N PRO A 961 14.89 13.86 56.99
CA PRO A 961 14.83 14.22 55.57
C PRO A 961 15.60 15.54 55.27
N LEU A 962 15.55 16.04 54.03
CA LEU A 962 15.60 17.50 53.79
C LEU A 962 14.65 17.85 52.63
N SER A 963 13.96 18.98 52.75
CA SER A 963 12.77 19.31 51.95
C SER A 963 12.52 20.82 51.93
N TYR A 964 11.81 21.30 50.91
CA TYR A 964 11.33 22.68 50.69
C TYR A 964 12.42 23.67 50.19
N LEU A 965 12.10 24.75 49.43
CA LEU A 965 10.81 25.40 49.16
C LEU A 965 10.74 26.04 47.74
N ILE A 966 9.64 26.75 47.46
CA ILE A 966 9.15 27.25 46.16
C ILE A 966 9.65 28.68 45.85
N LYS A 967 9.90 28.98 44.56
CA LYS A 967 9.63 30.22 43.79
C LYS A 967 10.63 30.34 42.61
N GLU A 968 10.30 30.93 41.46
CA GLU A 968 9.10 31.68 41.04
C GLU A 968 8.68 31.27 39.62
#